data_AF-A0A962TH18-F1
#
_entry.id   AF-A0A962TH18-F1
#
_cell.length_a   1.000
_cell.length_b   1.000
_cell.length_c   1.000
_cell.angle_alpha   90.00
_cell.angle_beta   90.00
_cell.angle_gamma   90.00
#
_symmetry.space_group_name_H-M   'P 1'
#
loop_
_entity.id
_entity.type
_entity.pdbx_description
1 polymer ?
#
loop_
_entity_poly.entity_id
_entity_poly.type
_entity_poly.pdbx_seq_one_letter_code
_entity_poly.pdbx_strand_id
1 'polypeptide(L)'
;LLVWRLSVVALDQPLTWRLARLLRFTVPGGAGGRRRVEESVQAYAMLVATVPVVVSLALGMLGHVTPQLWPALGMSLLLFTLAGSRYQTATPVGAALVTLTLGVWLISAWLNPPRLFILGQPLANVGLSLLMTLAAVRLTSKRGAPFAYCHRPLWIIGGLLYGLALAGAVLGILASAPGLPLLLTLLCIALFPLTRAFAQAALWRGLGLALLLSALAWSVADLGGLAVWNEAWWSLGWGYALWSIGHLLLPFWNARCSDWNMAVNPWPWLGLMAVAFGAGTGFVTGEPTLAVLLAGLALYAFLMGWQRRERFWLKVGLPLALASSYALWWWNQPLTGSTAIAALPWLALQSSLLWLLSQSMQRALTRWLDAHDLQADAQRFRRWLDVKEAIGETTSGLWLATLLGLGLHIAAVAAWQRGLGVWPWHFGLFTDALAAGATLILLLIWTGLQAWKCRDESKRIYATGLLLGVLAVYGRLILFGLMPWTPWDTMGLLAGAGAAFLLYQWTGLRPFYHLAVGLPLLALVTAPWQLASPWMGGTLLTAGLLYLSLAGALRNPLPFYLGVLALNGAIYLWAPLWAQQYGLWQFYLIPAAVSVLALLHLHRRELRPQVLNGARLAALSVLYAGAGLDVFLQPELWVFALALALALAGVLIGIALRIRAFLYAGVAFLVLNITGQLLRFYPEQGMSRALILLGLGASITTGMVLFNLKREAIMQRIRITRADLTEWD
;
A
#
# COMPACT_ATOMS: atom_id res chain seq x y z
N LEU A 1 0.84 80.27 18.28
CA LEU A 1 -0.59 79.96 18.52
C LEU A 1 -1.45 81.23 18.65
N LEU A 2 -1.15 82.14 19.60
CA LEU A 2 -1.89 83.41 19.76
C LEU A 2 -1.91 84.25 18.48
N VAL A 3 -0.76 84.44 17.83
CA VAL A 3 -0.65 85.18 16.56
C VAL A 3 -1.57 84.58 15.49
N TRP A 4 -1.54 83.25 15.27
CA TRP A 4 -2.44 82.59 14.32
C TRP A 4 -3.92 82.79 14.68
N ARG A 5 -4.31 82.57 15.95
CA ARG A 5 -5.71 82.73 16.39
C ARG A 5 -6.20 84.18 16.26
N LEU A 6 -5.38 85.15 16.64
CA LEU A 6 -5.70 86.58 16.53
C LEU A 6 -5.79 87.02 15.06
N SER A 7 -4.85 86.58 14.21
CA SER A 7 -4.91 86.85 12.77
C SER A 7 -6.17 86.27 12.15
N VAL A 8 -6.56 85.05 12.54
CA VAL A 8 -7.77 84.39 12.06
C VAL A 8 -9.05 85.13 12.50
N VAL A 9 -9.16 85.51 13.78
CA VAL A 9 -10.30 86.30 14.30
C VAL A 9 -10.36 87.68 13.64
N ALA A 10 -9.21 88.32 13.43
CA ALA A 10 -9.12 89.59 12.72
C ALA A 10 -9.57 89.46 11.25
N LEU A 11 -9.19 88.39 10.55
CA LEU A 11 -9.59 88.12 9.16
C LEU A 11 -11.10 87.82 9.02
N ASP A 12 -11.76 87.35 10.09
CA ASP A 12 -13.22 87.10 10.14
C ASP A 12 -14.05 88.38 10.38
N GLN A 13 -13.44 89.45 10.90
CA GLN A 13 -14.12 90.73 11.14
C GLN A 13 -14.36 91.49 9.81
N PRO A 14 -15.57 92.01 9.54
CA PRO A 14 -15.83 92.79 8.33
C PRO A 14 -15.04 94.11 8.27
N LEU A 15 -14.62 94.63 9.43
CA LEU A 15 -13.87 95.87 9.57
C LEU A 15 -12.44 95.78 9.01
N THR A 16 -11.75 94.65 9.16
CA THR A 16 -10.38 94.47 8.67
C THR A 16 -10.29 94.53 7.15
N TRP A 17 -11.30 94.03 6.45
CA TRP A 17 -11.39 94.10 4.99
C TRP A 17 -11.87 95.43 4.44
N ARG A 18 -12.59 96.23 5.24
CA ARG A 18 -12.87 97.63 4.91
C ARG A 18 -11.59 98.47 5.00
N LEU A 19 -10.79 98.26 6.05
CA LEU A 19 -9.48 98.89 6.21
C LEU A 19 -8.47 98.45 5.14
N ALA A 20 -8.36 97.16 4.84
CA ALA A 20 -7.46 96.65 3.79
C ALA A 20 -7.78 97.21 2.39
N ARG A 21 -9.08 97.42 2.08
CA ARG A 21 -9.52 98.08 0.84
C ARG A 21 -9.18 99.57 0.82
N LEU A 22 -9.36 100.29 1.93
CA LEU A 22 -8.97 101.69 2.06
C LEU A 22 -7.45 101.88 1.88
N LEU A 23 -6.66 100.93 2.35
CA LEU A 23 -5.19 100.92 2.25
C LEU A 23 -4.66 100.35 0.92
N ARG A 24 -5.51 100.13 -0.09
CA ARG A 24 -5.16 99.56 -1.42
C ARG A 24 -4.46 98.19 -1.41
N PHE A 25 -4.58 97.41 -0.33
CA PHE A 25 -4.14 96.01 -0.31
C PHE A 25 -5.17 95.11 -1.03
N THR A 26 -5.22 95.20 -2.36
CA THR A 26 -6.05 94.31 -3.19
C THR A 26 -5.18 93.47 -4.13
N VAL A 27 -5.27 92.15 -3.99
CA VAL A 27 -4.67 91.18 -4.92
C VAL A 27 -5.36 91.30 -6.30
N PRO A 28 -4.61 91.30 -7.43
CA PRO A 28 -5.23 91.36 -8.76
C PRO A 28 -6.05 90.09 -8.99
N GLY A 29 -7.35 90.26 -9.27
CA GLY A 29 -8.34 89.18 -9.37
C GLY A 29 -9.19 89.08 -8.10
N GLY A 30 -10.32 89.81 -8.09
CA GLY A 30 -11.26 89.85 -6.98
C GLY A 30 -11.79 88.46 -6.58
N ALA A 31 -12.08 88.32 -5.28
CA ALA A 31 -12.61 87.15 -4.56
C ALA A 31 -11.62 86.16 -3.91
N GLY A 32 -10.29 86.31 -4.05
CA GLY A 32 -9.31 85.34 -3.49
C GLY A 32 -8.38 85.82 -2.36
N GLY A 33 -8.24 87.13 -2.12
CA GLY A 33 -7.17 87.70 -1.26
C GLY A 33 -7.24 87.27 0.22
N ARG A 34 -8.44 87.21 0.79
CA ARG A 34 -8.67 86.72 2.17
C ARG A 34 -8.17 85.31 2.37
N ARG A 35 -8.49 84.44 1.41
CA ARG A 35 -8.15 83.04 1.43
C ARG A 35 -6.64 82.84 1.32
N ARG A 36 -5.95 83.60 0.46
CA ARG A 36 -4.48 83.53 0.33
C ARG A 36 -3.72 84.00 1.57
N VAL A 37 -4.18 85.05 2.26
CA VAL A 37 -3.57 85.53 3.51
C VAL A 37 -3.83 84.54 4.65
N GLU A 38 -5.02 83.96 4.72
CA GLU A 38 -5.33 82.91 5.68
C GLU A 38 -4.49 81.65 5.43
N GLU A 39 -4.34 81.23 4.17
CA GLU A 39 -3.50 80.09 3.76
C GLU A 39 -2.01 80.31 4.10
N SER A 40 -1.47 81.52 3.93
CA SER A 40 -0.06 81.81 4.25
C SER A 40 0.20 81.85 5.76
N VAL A 41 -0.69 82.47 6.54
CA VAL A 41 -0.61 82.50 8.00
C VAL A 41 -0.81 81.09 8.59
N GLN A 42 -1.69 80.29 7.99
CA GLN A 42 -1.84 78.87 8.32
C GLN A 42 -0.57 78.09 8.00
N ALA A 43 0.00 78.21 6.79
CA ALA A 43 1.21 77.49 6.40
C ALA A 43 2.39 77.81 7.33
N TYR A 44 2.58 79.08 7.69
CA TYR A 44 3.61 79.50 8.63
C TYR A 44 3.36 78.94 10.04
N ALA A 45 2.13 78.99 10.53
CA ALA A 45 1.78 78.44 11.84
C ALA A 45 1.97 76.91 11.90
N MET A 46 1.68 76.20 10.81
CA MET A 46 1.91 74.77 10.68
C MET A 46 3.41 74.44 10.65
N LEU A 47 4.22 75.22 9.94
CA LEU A 47 5.68 75.06 9.87
C LEU A 47 6.34 75.30 11.24
N VAL A 48 5.93 76.34 11.96
CA VAL A 48 6.43 76.58 13.33
C VAL A 48 6.02 75.44 14.28
N ALA A 49 4.81 74.91 14.11
CA ALA A 49 4.32 73.80 14.94
C ALA A 49 5.02 72.46 14.64
N THR A 50 5.56 72.23 13.43
CA THR A 50 6.31 71.00 13.10
C THR A 50 7.72 71.00 13.66
N VAL A 51 8.36 72.15 13.86
CA VAL A 51 9.74 72.24 14.38
C VAL A 51 9.91 71.52 15.73
N PRO A 52 9.08 71.78 16.77
CA PRO A 52 9.18 71.03 18.03
C PRO A 52 9.02 69.51 17.86
N VAL A 53 8.19 69.07 16.91
CA VAL A 53 7.91 67.66 16.65
C VAL A 53 9.13 66.98 16.04
N VAL A 54 9.73 67.60 15.01
CA VAL A 54 10.93 67.09 14.35
C VAL A 54 12.12 67.08 15.30
N VAL A 55 12.32 68.15 16.07
CA VAL A 55 13.40 68.25 17.05
C VAL A 55 13.25 67.20 18.15
N SER A 56 12.03 67.02 18.68
CA SER A 56 11.78 66.01 19.72
C SER A 56 11.96 64.57 19.20
N LEU A 57 11.57 64.31 17.95
CA LEU A 57 11.84 63.03 17.29
C LEU A 57 13.34 62.80 17.14
N ALA A 58 14.09 63.77 16.61
CA ALA A 58 15.53 63.67 16.39
C ALA A 58 16.31 63.44 17.71
N LEU A 59 15.97 64.18 18.77
CA LEU A 59 16.57 63.98 20.09
C LEU A 59 16.22 62.61 20.68
N GLY A 60 14.98 62.16 20.50
CA GLY A 60 14.57 60.82 20.91
C GLY A 60 15.34 59.70 20.18
N MET A 61 15.62 59.85 18.88
CA MET A 61 16.48 58.91 18.12
C MET A 61 17.91 58.86 18.66
N LEU A 62 18.42 59.98 19.16
CA LEU A 62 19.74 60.08 19.79
C LEU A 62 19.76 59.59 21.25
N GLY A 63 18.63 59.06 21.76
CA GLY A 63 18.50 58.56 23.12
C GLY A 63 18.28 59.65 24.19
N HIS A 64 18.10 60.90 23.79
CA HIS A 64 17.89 62.02 24.71
C HIS A 64 16.40 62.34 24.83
N VAL A 65 15.80 61.98 25.97
CA VAL A 65 14.42 62.38 26.30
C VAL A 65 14.45 63.69 27.08
N THR A 66 14.05 64.78 26.43
CA THR A 66 14.07 66.14 27.01
C THR A 66 12.65 66.58 27.43
N PRO A 67 12.28 66.44 28.72
CA PRO A 67 10.94 66.84 29.19
C PRO A 67 10.64 68.33 29.02
N GLN A 68 11.69 69.15 28.86
CA GLN A 68 11.59 70.59 28.58
C GLN A 68 10.87 70.91 27.26
N LEU A 69 10.79 69.97 26.31
CA LEU A 69 10.08 70.14 25.04
C LEU A 69 8.58 69.78 25.12
N TRP A 70 8.10 69.21 26.22
CA TRP A 70 6.69 68.81 26.37
C TRP A 70 5.69 69.97 26.24
N PRO A 71 5.93 71.16 26.84
CA PRO A 71 5.04 72.31 26.64
C PRO A 71 4.96 72.74 25.17
N ALA A 72 6.09 72.70 24.45
CA ALA A 72 6.15 73.03 23.03
C ALA A 72 5.38 72.01 22.18
N LEU A 73 5.53 70.71 22.45
CA LEU A 73 4.74 69.65 21.81
C LEU A 73 3.24 69.78 22.10
N GLY A 74 2.87 70.12 23.34
CA GLY A 74 1.48 70.37 23.73
C GLY A 74 0.87 71.54 22.95
N MET A 75 1.64 72.63 22.77
CA MET A 75 1.22 73.77 21.96
C MET A 75 1.12 73.43 20.46
N SER A 76 2.02 72.61 19.92
CA SER A 76 1.92 72.10 18.55
C SER A 76 0.69 71.23 18.34
N LEU A 77 0.40 70.29 19.26
CA LEU A 77 -0.80 69.46 19.24
C LEU A 77 -2.08 70.30 19.26
N LEU A 78 -2.13 71.33 20.12
CA LEU A 78 -3.27 72.24 20.24
C LEU A 78 -3.46 73.07 18.95
N LEU A 79 -2.37 73.50 18.31
CA LEU A 79 -2.43 74.21 17.03
C LEU A 79 -2.95 73.31 15.90
N PHE A 80 -2.44 72.08 15.78
CA PHE A 80 -2.86 71.12 14.76
C PHE A 80 -4.32 70.67 14.92
N THR A 81 -4.78 70.45 16.15
CA THR A 81 -6.19 70.10 16.43
C THR A 81 -7.15 71.23 16.09
N LEU A 82 -6.84 72.47 16.49
CA LEU A 82 -7.63 73.65 16.14
C LEU A 82 -7.66 73.90 14.62
N ALA A 83 -6.51 73.76 13.95
CA ALA A 83 -6.42 73.90 12.49
C ALA A 83 -7.26 72.82 11.77
N GLY A 84 -7.19 71.56 12.23
CA GLY A 84 -8.01 70.47 11.68
C GLY A 84 -9.49 70.69 11.88
N SER A 85 -9.92 71.17 13.06
CA SER A 85 -11.33 71.48 13.32
C SER A 85 -11.86 72.63 12.46
N ARG A 86 -11.05 73.66 12.20
CA ARG A 86 -11.49 74.85 11.46
C ARG A 86 -11.53 74.62 9.95
N TYR A 87 -10.50 73.96 9.40
CA TYR A 87 -10.36 73.80 7.95
C TYR A 87 -10.94 72.50 7.40
N GLN A 88 -11.34 71.55 8.27
CA GLN A 88 -11.87 70.24 7.88
C GLN A 88 -10.97 69.49 6.88
N THR A 89 -9.66 69.67 7.00
CA THR A 89 -8.64 69.03 6.16
C THR A 89 -7.92 67.91 6.90
N ALA A 90 -7.53 66.87 6.17
CA ALA A 90 -6.88 65.68 6.74
C ALA A 90 -5.43 65.92 7.19
N THR A 91 -4.73 66.89 6.58
CA THR A 91 -3.31 67.18 6.84
C THR A 91 -3.02 67.65 8.27
N PRO A 92 -3.71 68.67 8.84
CA PRO A 92 -3.50 69.07 10.22
C PRO A 92 -3.94 68.01 11.23
N VAL A 93 -4.97 67.22 10.93
CA VAL A 93 -5.37 66.10 11.80
C VAL A 93 -4.30 65.01 11.83
N GLY A 94 -3.71 64.69 10.67
CA GLY A 94 -2.58 63.77 10.60
C GLY A 94 -1.39 64.26 11.43
N ALA A 95 -1.03 65.54 11.30
CA ALA A 95 0.04 66.15 12.09
C ALA A 95 -0.27 66.11 13.60
N ALA A 96 -1.50 66.42 14.01
CA ALA A 96 -1.94 66.32 15.42
C ALA A 96 -1.76 64.89 15.96
N LEU A 97 -2.18 63.88 15.20
CA LEU A 97 -2.06 62.48 15.60
C LEU A 97 -0.59 62.05 15.71
N VAL A 98 0.27 62.47 14.77
CA VAL A 98 1.73 62.23 14.86
C VAL A 98 2.34 62.90 16.09
N THR A 99 1.93 64.13 16.42
CA THR A 99 2.40 64.80 17.64
C THR A 99 1.96 64.10 18.92
N LEU A 100 0.74 63.58 18.93
CA LEU A 100 0.21 62.81 20.06
C LEU A 100 0.96 61.48 20.22
N THR A 101 1.22 60.76 19.13
CA THR A 101 2.00 59.51 19.18
C THR A 101 3.42 59.76 19.67
N LEU A 102 4.07 60.83 19.19
CA LEU A 102 5.41 61.20 19.61
C LEU A 102 5.44 61.59 21.10
N GLY A 103 4.44 62.33 21.58
CA GLY A 103 4.29 62.65 22.99
C GLY A 103 4.20 61.39 23.87
N VAL A 104 3.38 60.42 23.46
CA VAL A 104 3.26 59.13 24.17
C VAL A 104 4.58 58.36 24.13
N TRP A 105 5.30 58.35 23.01
CA TRP A 105 6.62 57.73 22.91
C TRP A 105 7.63 58.36 23.86
N LEU A 106 7.69 59.70 23.94
CA LEU A 106 8.61 60.41 24.82
C LEU A 106 8.28 60.17 26.30
N ILE A 107 7.00 60.20 26.68
CA ILE A 107 6.58 59.88 28.05
C ILE A 107 6.95 58.43 28.39
N SER A 108 6.68 57.51 27.48
CA SER A 108 6.98 56.09 27.71
C SER A 108 8.49 55.81 27.73
N ALA A 109 9.28 56.51 26.90
CA ALA A 109 10.73 56.42 26.88
C ALA A 109 11.39 57.03 28.12
N TRP A 110 10.77 58.07 28.70
CA TRP A 110 11.20 58.63 29.98
C TRP A 110 10.98 57.64 31.14
N LEU A 111 9.85 56.93 31.14
CA LEU A 111 9.53 55.92 32.16
C LEU A 111 10.35 54.63 31.99
N ASN A 112 10.54 54.17 30.75
CA ASN A 112 11.33 52.99 30.42
C ASN A 112 12.08 53.23 29.09
N PRO A 113 13.42 53.43 29.13
CA PRO A 113 14.20 53.74 27.94
C PRO A 113 14.19 52.55 26.96
N PRO A 114 13.64 52.71 25.74
CA PRO A 114 13.57 51.62 24.76
C PRO A 114 14.93 51.38 24.11
N ARG A 115 15.22 50.12 23.73
CA ARG A 115 16.42 49.78 22.95
C ARG A 115 16.43 50.40 21.55
N LEU A 116 15.26 50.61 20.94
CA LEU A 116 15.10 51.22 19.62
C LEU A 116 13.94 52.21 19.66
N PHE A 117 14.25 53.50 19.75
CA PHE A 117 13.24 54.57 19.81
C PHE A 117 12.35 54.63 18.55
N ILE A 118 12.87 54.23 17.38
CA ILE A 118 12.13 54.16 16.10
C ILE A 118 10.91 53.24 16.17
N LEU A 119 11.01 52.14 16.92
CA LEU A 119 9.91 51.20 17.11
C LEU A 119 8.91 51.67 18.17
N GLY A 120 9.19 52.78 18.85
CA GLY A 120 8.44 53.26 19.99
C GLY A 120 8.37 52.22 21.11
N GLN A 121 7.26 52.24 21.84
CA GLN A 121 6.91 51.24 22.85
C GLN A 121 5.81 50.35 22.28
N PRO A 122 6.07 49.05 22.00
CA PRO A 122 5.13 48.20 21.27
C PRO A 122 3.73 48.15 21.91
N LEU A 123 3.65 48.07 23.24
CA LEU A 123 2.38 48.07 23.98
C LEU A 123 1.62 49.39 23.79
N ALA A 124 2.31 50.53 23.89
CA ALA A 124 1.71 51.85 23.67
C ALA A 124 1.22 52.00 22.23
N ASN A 125 1.98 51.48 21.25
CA ASN A 125 1.61 51.51 19.84
C ASN A 125 0.33 50.73 19.56
N VAL A 126 0.17 49.51 20.10
CA VAL A 126 -1.08 48.76 19.93
C VAL A 126 -2.25 49.46 20.60
N GLY A 127 -2.06 49.96 21.83
CA GLY A 127 -3.10 50.68 22.55
C GLY A 127 -3.60 51.92 21.80
N LEU A 128 -2.67 52.73 21.28
CA LEU A 128 -3.00 53.88 20.45
C LEU A 128 -3.64 53.47 19.12
N SER A 129 -3.13 52.43 18.46
CA SER A 129 -3.72 51.88 17.23
C SER A 129 -5.18 51.45 17.46
N LEU A 130 -5.45 50.72 18.54
CA LEU A 130 -6.80 50.29 18.93
C LEU A 130 -7.72 51.50 19.17
N LEU A 131 -7.27 52.49 19.95
CA LEU A 131 -8.05 53.70 20.23
C LEU A 131 -8.37 54.49 18.96
N MET A 132 -7.38 54.71 18.09
CA MET A 132 -7.55 55.48 16.86
C MET A 132 -8.46 54.75 15.86
N THR A 133 -8.31 53.44 15.71
CA THR A 133 -9.14 52.64 14.80
C THR A 133 -10.57 52.49 15.32
N LEU A 134 -10.79 52.30 16.63
CA LEU A 134 -12.13 52.33 17.23
C LEU A 134 -12.82 53.68 17.08
N ALA A 135 -12.07 54.78 17.26
CA ALA A 135 -12.59 56.12 17.03
C ALA A 135 -13.03 56.30 15.57
N ALA A 136 -12.22 55.84 14.61
CA ALA A 136 -12.57 55.88 13.20
C ALA A 136 -13.81 55.03 12.87
N VAL A 137 -13.95 53.85 13.48
CA VAL A 137 -15.13 52.99 13.32
C VAL A 137 -16.39 53.62 13.92
N ARG A 138 -16.31 54.28 15.08
CA ARG A 138 -17.48 54.99 15.66
C ARG A 138 -17.93 56.15 14.77
N LEU A 139 -16.99 56.89 14.20
CA LEU A 139 -17.26 58.02 13.31
C LEU A 139 -17.97 57.63 12.01
N THR A 140 -17.88 56.38 11.57
CA THR A 140 -18.60 55.86 10.38
C THR A 140 -20.02 55.36 10.70
N SER A 141 -20.31 54.96 11.93
CA SER A 141 -21.61 54.40 12.35
C SER A 141 -22.69 55.45 12.67
N LYS A 142 -22.28 56.64 13.14
CA LYS A 142 -23.18 57.77 13.35
C LYS A 142 -23.18 58.63 12.09
N ARG A 143 -24.31 59.30 11.76
CA ARG A 143 -24.44 60.28 10.66
C ARG A 143 -23.45 61.46 10.83
N GLY A 144 -22.17 61.19 10.63
CA GLY A 144 -21.02 62.01 11.00
C GLY A 144 -20.49 62.84 9.85
N ALA A 145 -21.38 63.52 9.12
CA ALA A 145 -20.98 64.50 8.10
C ALA A 145 -19.92 65.52 8.58
N PRO A 146 -19.93 66.02 9.84
CA PRO A 146 -18.95 67.05 10.24
C PRO A 146 -17.53 66.53 10.54
N PHE A 147 -17.27 65.22 10.63
CA PHE A 147 -15.95 64.68 11.02
C PHE A 147 -15.36 63.67 10.02
N ALA A 148 -15.91 63.60 8.81
CA ALA A 148 -15.44 62.68 7.78
C ALA A 148 -13.95 62.87 7.43
N TYR A 149 -13.43 64.11 7.56
CA TYR A 149 -12.03 64.44 7.31
C TYR A 149 -11.03 63.77 8.29
N CYS A 150 -11.48 63.39 9.49
CA CYS A 150 -10.66 62.69 10.49
C CYS A 150 -10.54 61.17 10.22
N HIS A 151 -11.43 60.59 9.41
CA HIS A 151 -11.51 59.15 9.23
C HIS A 151 -10.22 58.57 8.62
N ARG A 152 -9.78 59.12 7.48
CA ARG A 152 -8.60 58.67 6.75
C ARG A 152 -7.29 58.80 7.56
N PRO A 153 -6.97 59.94 8.21
CA PRO A 153 -5.73 60.07 8.99
C PRO A 153 -5.73 59.18 10.24
N LEU A 154 -6.86 59.01 10.94
CA LEU A 154 -6.96 58.07 12.08
C LEU A 154 -6.65 56.63 11.65
N TRP A 155 -7.13 56.22 10.49
CA TRP A 155 -6.89 54.89 9.93
C TRP A 155 -5.45 54.66 9.50
N ILE A 156 -4.85 55.61 8.77
CA ILE A 156 -3.47 55.49 8.27
C ILE A 156 -2.50 55.42 9.45
N ILE A 157 -2.63 56.33 10.41
CA ILE A 157 -1.74 56.38 11.58
C ILE A 157 -1.99 55.17 12.49
N GLY A 158 -3.24 54.80 12.72
CA GLY A 158 -3.58 53.57 13.45
C GLY A 158 -2.97 52.31 12.81
N GLY A 159 -2.98 52.20 11.49
CA GLY A 159 -2.35 51.10 10.76
C GLY A 159 -0.83 51.11 10.82
N LEU A 160 -0.19 52.28 10.73
CA LEU A 160 1.26 52.41 10.91
C LEU A 160 1.69 52.00 12.32
N LEU A 161 0.97 52.44 13.34
CA LEU A 161 1.23 52.06 14.74
C LEU A 161 1.06 50.56 14.95
N TYR A 162 0.06 49.94 14.33
CA TYR A 162 -0.11 48.49 14.37
C TYR A 162 1.07 47.77 13.71
N GLY A 163 1.53 48.25 12.55
CA GLY A 163 2.71 47.69 11.87
C GLY A 163 3.98 47.81 12.72
N LEU A 164 4.19 48.94 13.38
CA LEU A 164 5.31 49.13 14.32
C LEU A 164 5.19 48.22 15.55
N ALA A 165 3.99 48.05 16.08
CA ALA A 165 3.76 47.12 17.18
C ALA A 165 3.97 45.65 16.78
N LEU A 166 3.59 45.28 15.56
CA LEU A 166 3.84 43.94 15.01
C LEU A 166 5.34 43.69 14.87
N ALA A 167 6.10 44.66 14.35
CA ALA A 167 7.55 44.58 14.30
C ALA A 167 8.17 44.49 15.72
N GLY A 168 7.60 45.23 16.68
CA GLY A 168 7.95 45.11 18.09
C GLY A 168 7.66 43.74 18.69
N ALA A 169 6.55 43.09 18.30
CA ALA A 169 6.23 41.73 18.71
C ALA A 169 7.23 40.72 18.14
N VAL A 170 7.64 40.86 16.86
CA VAL A 170 8.69 40.00 16.26
C VAL A 170 10.01 40.12 17.02
N LEU A 171 10.45 41.34 17.34
CA LEU A 171 11.64 41.54 18.16
C LEU A 171 11.47 41.00 19.58
N GLY A 172 10.28 41.13 20.16
CA GLY A 172 9.97 40.58 21.47
C GLY A 172 10.03 39.05 21.49
N ILE A 173 9.64 38.37 20.40
CA ILE A 173 9.76 36.91 20.24
C ILE A 173 11.24 36.51 20.26
N LEU A 174 12.08 37.22 19.49
CA LEU A 174 13.52 36.96 19.44
C LEU A 174 14.23 37.23 20.77
N ALA A 175 13.68 38.14 21.59
CA ALA A 175 14.25 38.55 22.86
C ALA A 175 13.59 37.87 24.08
N SER A 176 12.64 36.93 23.88
CA SER A 176 11.86 36.27 24.93
C SER A 176 11.30 37.24 25.97
N ALA A 177 10.69 38.35 25.51
CA ALA A 177 10.23 39.42 26.40
C ALA A 177 9.00 38.98 27.24
N PRO A 178 8.96 39.24 28.57
CA PRO A 178 7.86 38.78 29.43
C PRO A 178 6.51 39.46 29.13
N GLY A 179 6.53 40.65 28.52
CA GLY A 179 5.31 41.40 28.13
C GLY A 179 4.68 40.94 26.81
N LEU A 180 5.24 39.93 26.14
CA LEU A 180 4.82 39.51 24.81
C LEU A 180 3.38 38.96 24.74
N PRO A 181 2.88 38.14 25.69
CA PRO A 181 1.50 37.67 25.65
C PRO A 181 0.48 38.81 25.69
N LEU A 182 0.74 39.83 26.51
CA LEU A 182 -0.10 41.02 26.61
C LEU A 182 -0.08 41.82 25.29
N LEU A 183 1.09 41.95 24.66
CA LEU A 183 1.21 42.62 23.36
C LEU A 183 0.42 41.89 22.27
N LEU A 184 0.55 40.57 22.18
CA LEU A 184 -0.12 39.74 21.17
C LEU A 184 -1.63 39.69 21.37
N THR A 185 -2.13 39.65 22.61
CA THR A 185 -3.57 39.74 22.89
C THR A 185 -4.14 41.09 22.45
N LEU A 186 -3.45 42.19 22.74
CA LEU A 186 -3.85 43.51 22.26
C LEU A 186 -3.83 43.59 20.72
N LEU A 187 -2.83 42.99 20.05
CA LEU A 187 -2.77 42.92 18.59
C LEU A 187 -3.96 42.15 18.01
N CYS A 188 -4.34 41.02 18.63
CA CYS A 188 -5.53 40.26 18.24
C CYS A 188 -6.80 41.12 18.28
N ILE A 189 -6.97 41.92 19.34
CA ILE A 189 -8.13 42.81 19.50
C ILE A 189 -8.08 43.97 18.50
N ALA A 190 -6.92 44.61 18.33
CA ALA A 190 -6.73 45.75 17.43
C ALA A 190 -6.89 45.38 15.94
N LEU A 191 -6.64 44.12 15.57
CA LEU A 191 -6.82 43.62 14.20
C LEU A 191 -8.26 43.81 13.69
N PHE A 192 -9.28 43.67 14.54
CA PHE A 192 -10.68 43.78 14.14
C PHE A 192 -11.05 45.16 13.59
N PRO A 193 -10.95 46.26 14.37
CA PRO A 193 -11.27 47.59 13.89
C PRO A 193 -10.34 48.02 12.76
N LEU A 194 -9.05 47.63 12.80
CA LEU A 194 -8.04 47.96 11.80
C LEU A 194 -8.21 47.26 10.44
N THR A 195 -9.02 46.22 10.32
CA THR A 195 -9.18 45.54 9.02
C THR A 195 -10.48 45.92 8.32
N ARG A 196 -11.37 46.66 9.00
CA ARG A 196 -12.70 47.00 8.51
C ARG A 196 -12.72 47.80 7.19
N ALA A 197 -11.73 48.66 6.97
CA ALA A 197 -11.62 49.47 5.74
C ALA A 197 -10.91 48.75 4.59
N PHE A 198 -10.40 47.53 4.78
CA PHE A 198 -9.78 46.77 3.70
C PHE A 198 -10.82 46.03 2.85
N ALA A 199 -10.60 45.98 1.54
CA ALA A 199 -11.48 45.30 0.59
C ALA A 199 -11.68 43.80 0.89
N GLN A 200 -10.71 43.16 1.55
CA GLN A 200 -10.77 41.75 1.99
C GLN A 200 -10.67 41.62 3.52
N ALA A 201 -11.39 42.47 4.26
CA ALA A 201 -11.35 42.53 5.73
C ALA A 201 -11.44 41.15 6.41
N ALA A 202 -12.37 40.30 5.99
CA ALA A 202 -12.56 38.97 6.58
C ALA A 202 -11.34 38.05 6.39
N LEU A 203 -10.66 38.13 5.25
CA LEU A 203 -9.46 37.32 4.96
C LEU A 203 -8.27 37.76 5.81
N TRP A 204 -8.04 39.07 5.91
CA TRP A 204 -6.99 39.62 6.77
C TRP A 204 -7.22 39.33 8.26
N ARG A 205 -8.47 39.37 8.72
CA ARG A 205 -8.84 38.95 10.08
C ARG A 205 -8.58 37.46 10.30
N GLY A 206 -9.05 36.62 9.37
CA GLY A 206 -8.91 35.17 9.48
C GLY A 206 -7.44 34.73 9.55
N LEU A 207 -6.61 35.19 8.60
CA LEU A 207 -5.19 34.85 8.55
C LEU A 207 -4.40 35.52 9.68
N GLY A 208 -4.61 36.81 9.92
CA GLY A 208 -3.90 37.56 10.95
C GLY A 208 -4.19 37.05 12.36
N LEU A 209 -5.44 36.72 12.68
CA LEU A 209 -5.81 36.20 13.99
C LEU A 209 -5.22 34.80 14.20
N ALA A 210 -5.25 33.93 13.21
CA ALA A 210 -4.67 32.59 13.32
C ALA A 210 -3.15 32.65 13.58
N LEU A 211 -2.42 33.56 12.91
CA LEU A 211 -0.98 33.76 13.13
C LEU A 211 -0.70 34.36 14.52
N LEU A 212 -1.44 35.40 14.92
CA LEU A 212 -1.24 36.05 16.22
C LEU A 212 -1.61 35.14 17.39
N LEU A 213 -2.68 34.35 17.27
CA LEU A 213 -3.04 33.35 18.28
C LEU A 213 -2.00 32.24 18.35
N SER A 214 -1.39 31.85 17.22
CA SER A 214 -0.31 30.87 17.22
C SER A 214 0.93 31.41 17.94
N ALA A 215 1.33 32.64 17.65
CA ALA A 215 2.42 33.31 18.37
C ALA A 215 2.10 33.48 19.86
N LEU A 216 0.84 33.77 20.20
CA LEU A 216 0.38 33.93 21.58
C LEU A 216 0.45 32.59 22.32
N ALA A 217 -0.06 31.51 21.71
CA ALA A 217 -0.01 30.17 22.27
C ALA A 217 1.43 29.75 22.57
N TRP A 218 2.36 30.00 21.65
CA TRP A 218 3.79 29.74 21.87
C TRP A 218 4.39 30.57 23.00
N SER A 219 4.09 31.87 23.04
CA SER A 219 4.61 32.75 24.08
C SER A 219 4.08 32.41 25.48
N VAL A 220 2.82 31.99 25.59
CA VAL A 220 2.24 31.53 26.85
C VAL A 220 2.85 30.19 27.27
N ALA A 221 3.09 29.28 26.33
CA ALA A 221 3.77 28.01 26.62
C ALA A 221 5.22 28.20 27.09
N ASP A 222 5.94 29.15 26.50
CA ASP A 222 7.29 29.53 26.90
C ASP A 222 7.32 30.11 28.32
N LEU A 223 6.38 31.01 28.64
CA LEU A 223 6.24 31.60 29.98
C LEU A 223 5.89 30.54 31.05
N GLY A 224 5.18 29.48 30.67
CA GLY A 224 4.84 28.34 31.53
C GLY A 224 5.93 27.27 31.62
N GLY A 225 7.05 27.40 30.92
CA GLY A 225 8.12 26.39 30.86
C GLY A 225 7.74 25.10 30.14
N LEU A 226 6.61 25.07 29.43
CA LEU A 226 6.08 23.91 28.73
C LEU A 226 6.72 23.71 27.35
N ALA A 227 7.34 24.75 26.78
CA ALA A 227 7.95 24.71 25.46
C ALA A 227 9.19 23.80 25.38
N VAL A 228 10.00 23.74 26.45
CA VAL A 228 11.32 23.06 26.43
C VAL A 228 11.22 21.54 26.38
N TRP A 229 10.12 20.96 26.87
CA TRP A 229 10.02 19.51 27.05
C TRP A 229 9.15 18.80 25.99
N ASN A 230 8.38 19.52 25.16
CA ASN A 230 7.37 18.87 24.30
C ASN A 230 6.93 19.71 23.08
N GLU A 231 7.86 20.34 22.36
CA GLU A 231 7.56 21.15 21.16
C GLU A 231 6.68 20.41 20.12
N ALA A 232 6.96 19.12 19.90
CA ALA A 232 6.20 18.28 18.96
C ALA A 232 4.74 18.13 19.38
N TRP A 233 4.47 17.80 20.65
CA TRP A 233 3.12 17.64 21.19
C TRP A 233 2.34 18.95 21.22
N TRP A 234 3.01 20.05 21.60
CA TRP A 234 2.38 21.37 21.60
C TRP A 234 1.97 21.78 20.19
N SER A 235 2.83 21.53 19.19
CA SER A 235 2.54 21.83 17.79
C SER A 235 1.42 20.96 17.20
N LEU A 236 1.41 19.67 17.53
CA LEU A 236 0.31 18.79 17.16
C LEU A 236 -1.00 19.29 17.77
N GLY A 237 -1.04 19.47 19.10
CA GLY A 237 -2.24 19.90 19.82
C GLY A 237 -2.76 21.26 19.34
N TRP A 238 -1.86 22.22 19.10
CA TRP A 238 -2.24 23.53 18.58
C TRP A 238 -2.78 23.46 17.15
N GLY A 239 -2.21 22.61 16.29
CA GLY A 239 -2.74 22.38 14.96
C GLY A 239 -4.18 21.87 14.97
N TYR A 240 -4.49 20.92 15.85
CA TYR A 240 -5.87 20.45 16.08
C TYR A 240 -6.78 21.52 16.69
N ALA A 241 -6.25 22.37 17.58
CA ALA A 241 -6.98 23.50 18.13
C ALA A 241 -7.35 24.51 17.02
N LEU A 242 -6.42 24.86 16.13
CA LEU A 242 -6.67 25.74 14.99
C LEU A 242 -7.75 25.17 14.06
N TRP A 243 -7.69 23.86 13.78
CA TRP A 243 -8.74 23.18 13.01
C TRP A 243 -10.11 23.28 13.71
N SER A 244 -10.16 22.98 15.02
CA SER A 244 -11.40 22.97 15.81
C SER A 244 -12.01 24.38 15.92
N ILE A 245 -11.18 25.40 16.19
CA ILE A 245 -11.62 26.81 16.22
C ILE A 245 -12.15 27.21 14.84
N GLY A 246 -11.41 26.86 13.77
CA GLY A 246 -11.81 27.13 12.40
C GLY A 246 -13.15 26.49 12.02
N HIS A 247 -13.36 25.23 12.41
CA HIS A 247 -14.52 24.46 11.98
C HIS A 247 -15.77 24.66 12.85
N LEU A 248 -15.62 24.86 14.16
CA LEU A 248 -16.74 24.90 15.10
C LEU A 248 -17.02 26.33 15.61
N LEU A 249 -15.99 27.01 16.10
CA LEU A 249 -16.16 28.30 16.79
C LEU A 249 -16.34 29.48 15.83
N LEU A 250 -15.57 29.53 14.73
CA LEU A 250 -15.67 30.63 13.77
C LEU A 250 -17.02 30.69 13.04
N PRO A 251 -17.62 29.58 12.56
CA PRO A 251 -18.94 29.66 11.94
C PRO A 251 -20.02 30.15 12.91
N PHE A 252 -19.96 29.71 14.17
CA PHE A 252 -20.85 30.21 15.22
C PHE A 252 -20.64 31.70 15.50
N TRP A 253 -19.39 32.15 15.58
CA TRP A 253 -19.05 33.56 15.72
C TRP A 253 -19.56 34.39 14.54
N ASN A 254 -19.28 33.96 13.31
CA ASN A 254 -19.69 34.66 12.08
C ASN A 254 -21.22 34.74 11.96
N ALA A 255 -21.95 33.74 12.47
CA ALA A 255 -23.41 33.78 12.52
C ALA A 255 -23.94 34.82 13.53
N ARG A 256 -23.27 35.00 14.67
CA ARG A 256 -23.69 35.94 15.73
C ARG A 256 -23.19 37.37 15.52
N CYS A 257 -22.03 37.53 14.90
CA CYS A 257 -21.30 38.80 14.76
C CYS A 257 -20.98 39.08 13.28
N SER A 258 -22.02 39.24 12.44
CA SER A 258 -21.89 39.37 10.98
C SER A 258 -20.98 40.53 10.52
N ASP A 259 -20.96 41.64 11.26
CA ASP A 259 -20.12 42.80 10.95
C ASP A 259 -18.62 42.54 11.17
N TRP A 260 -18.30 41.50 11.94
CA TRP A 260 -16.95 41.11 12.33
C TRP A 260 -16.56 39.73 11.79
N ASN A 261 -17.08 39.42 10.60
CA ASN A 261 -16.81 38.14 9.94
C ASN A 261 -15.31 37.89 9.72
N MET A 262 -14.95 36.62 9.86
CA MET A 262 -13.60 36.09 9.67
C MET A 262 -13.61 34.99 8.62
N ALA A 263 -12.61 35.00 7.74
CA ALA A 263 -12.43 33.92 6.78
C ALA A 263 -11.99 32.64 7.50
N VAL A 264 -12.75 31.57 7.29
CA VAL A 264 -12.51 30.25 7.90
C VAL A 264 -11.42 29.46 7.16
N ASN A 265 -11.31 29.67 5.84
CA ASN A 265 -10.40 28.91 4.97
C ASN A 265 -8.91 28.83 5.38
N PRO A 266 -8.26 29.89 5.91
CA PRO A 266 -6.83 29.81 6.25
C PRO A 266 -6.54 28.96 7.50
N TRP A 267 -7.52 28.76 8.39
CA TRP A 267 -7.31 28.10 9.68
C TRP A 267 -6.90 26.62 9.56
N PRO A 268 -7.60 25.77 8.78
CA PRO A 268 -7.19 24.38 8.61
C PRO A 268 -5.83 24.22 7.91
N TRP A 269 -5.42 25.17 7.07
CA TRP A 269 -4.10 25.14 6.44
C TRP A 269 -2.97 25.46 7.41
N LEU A 270 -3.16 26.50 8.24
CA LEU A 270 -2.21 26.82 9.30
C LEU A 270 -2.13 25.71 10.34
N GLY A 271 -3.27 25.07 10.67
CA GLY A 271 -3.28 23.88 11.51
C GLY A 271 -2.52 22.70 10.89
N LEU A 272 -2.63 22.48 9.58
CA LEU A 272 -1.84 21.45 8.88
C LEU A 272 -0.35 21.76 8.96
N MET A 273 0.05 23.02 8.77
CA MET A 273 1.45 23.42 8.89
C MET A 273 1.96 23.21 10.31
N ALA A 274 1.17 23.49 11.34
CA ALA A 274 1.52 23.21 12.73
C ALA A 274 1.65 21.71 13.00
N VAL A 275 0.72 20.87 12.53
CA VAL A 275 0.81 19.41 12.66
C VAL A 275 2.03 18.86 11.92
N ALA A 276 2.31 19.34 10.70
CA ALA A 276 3.47 18.93 9.92
C ALA A 276 4.79 19.37 10.55
N PHE A 277 4.84 20.60 11.10
CA PHE A 277 5.99 21.08 11.85
C PHE A 277 6.22 20.23 13.10
N GLY A 278 5.17 19.94 13.88
CA GLY A 278 5.23 19.06 15.05
C GLY A 278 5.65 17.63 14.71
N ALA A 279 5.19 17.11 13.57
CA ALA A 279 5.63 15.82 13.04
C ALA A 279 7.12 15.82 12.68
N GLY A 280 7.60 16.91 12.05
CA GLY A 280 9.00 17.07 11.69
C GLY A 280 9.92 17.20 12.91
N THR A 281 9.55 18.04 13.88
CA THR A 281 10.34 18.20 15.12
C THR A 281 10.31 16.94 15.97
N GLY A 282 9.16 16.27 16.07
CA GLY A 282 9.04 14.99 16.77
C GLY A 282 9.90 13.89 16.15
N PHE A 283 10.00 13.86 14.81
CA PHE A 283 10.87 12.90 14.13
C PHE A 283 12.35 13.13 14.43
N VAL A 284 12.79 14.39 14.49
CA VAL A 284 14.19 14.75 14.80
C VAL A 284 14.55 14.47 16.26
N THR A 285 13.62 14.75 17.18
CA THR A 285 13.81 14.57 18.62
C THR A 285 13.60 13.12 19.08
N GLY A 286 12.93 12.29 18.27
CA GLY A 286 12.59 10.91 18.60
C GLY A 286 11.34 10.78 19.49
N GLU A 287 10.76 11.90 19.94
CA GLU A 287 9.55 11.93 20.76
C GLU A 287 8.51 12.91 20.18
N PRO A 288 7.24 12.49 19.99
CA PRO A 288 6.71 11.14 20.17
C PRO A 288 7.11 10.17 19.05
N THR A 289 6.79 8.89 19.24
CA THR A 289 7.15 7.83 18.29
C THR A 289 6.61 8.10 16.88
N LEU A 290 7.31 7.61 15.85
CA LEU A 290 6.92 7.77 14.44
C LEU A 290 5.46 7.34 14.17
N ALA A 291 4.99 6.29 14.85
CA ALA A 291 3.61 5.83 14.75
C ALA A 291 2.61 6.91 15.17
N VAL A 292 2.86 7.60 16.29
CA VAL A 292 2.02 8.68 16.80
C VAL A 292 2.04 9.90 15.89
N LEU A 293 3.21 10.27 15.38
CA LEU A 293 3.36 11.40 14.44
C LEU A 293 2.57 11.15 13.14
N LEU A 294 2.71 9.95 12.56
CA LEU A 294 1.96 9.54 11.38
C LEU A 294 0.46 9.42 11.66
N ALA A 295 0.05 8.95 12.84
CA ALA A 295 -1.36 8.91 13.25
C ALA A 295 -1.93 10.32 13.35
N GLY A 296 -1.18 11.25 13.94
CA GLY A 296 -1.53 12.66 14.03
C GLY A 296 -1.69 13.30 12.66
N LEU A 297 -0.80 13.02 11.70
CA LEU A 297 -0.95 13.50 10.33
C LEU A 297 -2.13 12.84 9.61
N ALA A 298 -2.32 11.54 9.78
CA ALA A 298 -3.42 10.78 9.16
C ALA A 298 -4.78 11.30 9.61
N LEU A 299 -4.98 11.46 10.92
CA LEU A 299 -6.21 11.98 11.50
C LEU A 299 -6.47 13.42 11.01
N TYR A 300 -5.45 14.27 10.97
CA TYR A 300 -5.61 15.64 10.43
C TYR A 300 -5.99 15.63 8.94
N ALA A 301 -5.38 14.76 8.12
CA ALA A 301 -5.74 14.58 6.72
C ALA A 301 -7.20 14.09 6.56
N PHE A 302 -7.66 13.16 7.41
CA PHE A 302 -9.06 12.74 7.42
C PHE A 302 -10.01 13.89 7.80
N LEU A 303 -9.67 14.69 8.80
CA LEU A 303 -10.46 15.88 9.18
C LEU A 303 -10.53 16.89 8.03
N MET A 304 -9.42 17.12 7.33
CA MET A 304 -9.36 17.97 6.14
C MET A 304 -10.22 17.43 4.99
N GLY A 305 -10.13 16.14 4.68
CA GLY A 305 -10.93 15.50 3.64
C GLY A 305 -12.42 15.53 3.96
N TRP A 306 -12.77 15.29 5.22
CA TRP A 306 -14.15 15.36 5.70
C TRP A 306 -14.73 16.77 5.61
N GLN A 307 -13.97 17.79 6.04
CA GLN A 307 -14.42 19.18 6.05
C GLN A 307 -14.52 19.75 4.62
N ARG A 308 -13.48 19.57 3.80
CA ARG A 308 -13.36 20.20 2.48
C ARG A 308 -14.05 19.43 1.36
N ARG A 309 -14.49 18.19 1.61
CA ARG A 309 -15.11 17.31 0.60
C ARG A 309 -14.16 17.02 -0.58
N GLU A 310 -12.87 16.98 -0.28
CA GLU A 310 -11.83 16.72 -1.26
C GLU A 310 -11.34 15.27 -1.10
N ARG A 311 -11.54 14.46 -2.13
CA ARG A 311 -11.08 13.05 -2.18
C ARG A 311 -9.58 12.93 -1.93
N PHE A 312 -8.80 13.93 -2.35
CA PHE A 312 -7.35 13.97 -2.19
C PHE A 312 -6.90 13.73 -0.74
N TRP A 313 -7.49 14.41 0.23
CA TRP A 313 -7.08 14.29 1.63
C TRP A 313 -7.47 12.96 2.27
N LEU A 314 -8.59 12.36 1.85
CA LEU A 314 -8.95 10.99 2.25
C LEU A 314 -7.93 9.98 1.69
N LYS A 315 -7.49 10.17 0.45
CA LYS A 315 -6.45 9.36 -0.20
C LYS A 315 -5.07 9.54 0.43
N VAL A 316 -4.78 10.68 1.03
CA VAL A 316 -3.54 10.92 1.79
C VAL A 316 -3.63 10.38 3.22
N GLY A 317 -4.80 10.51 3.87
CA GLY A 317 -5.01 10.04 5.24
C GLY A 317 -4.91 8.51 5.39
N LEU A 318 -5.47 7.74 4.47
CA LEU A 318 -5.41 6.27 4.50
C LEU A 318 -3.98 5.70 4.48
N PRO A 319 -3.10 6.04 3.52
CA PRO A 319 -1.72 5.54 3.52
C PRO A 319 -0.93 6.05 4.72
N LEU A 320 -1.19 7.26 5.23
CA LEU A 320 -0.57 7.73 6.48
C LEU A 320 -1.02 6.92 7.69
N ALA A 321 -2.29 6.55 7.77
CA ALA A 321 -2.81 5.67 8.83
C ALA A 321 -2.22 4.26 8.72
N LEU A 322 -2.07 3.73 7.50
CA LEU A 322 -1.39 2.47 7.26
C LEU A 322 0.08 2.54 7.67
N ALA A 323 0.79 3.58 7.26
CA ALA A 323 2.19 3.81 7.64
C ALA A 323 2.36 3.95 9.15
N SER A 324 1.45 4.67 9.82
CA SER A 324 1.39 4.74 11.28
C SER A 324 1.23 3.35 11.91
N SER A 325 0.31 2.55 11.38
CA SER A 325 0.07 1.20 11.88
C SER A 325 1.26 0.27 11.67
N TYR A 326 2.04 0.46 10.60
CA TYR A 326 3.29 -0.29 10.39
C TYR A 326 4.41 0.20 11.30
N ALA A 327 4.51 1.52 11.51
CA ALA A 327 5.51 2.12 12.39
C ALA A 327 5.41 1.62 13.84
N LEU A 328 4.27 1.06 14.27
CA LEU A 328 4.12 0.41 15.57
C LEU A 328 5.10 -0.76 15.79
N TRP A 329 5.50 -1.48 14.73
CA TRP A 329 6.48 -2.57 14.86
C TRP A 329 7.89 -2.09 15.17
N TRP A 330 8.17 -0.81 14.98
CA TRP A 330 9.44 -0.16 15.34
C TRP A 330 9.34 0.62 16.64
N TRP A 331 8.36 0.32 17.49
CA TRP A 331 8.24 0.97 18.78
C TRP A 331 9.52 0.78 19.60
N ASN A 332 10.19 1.89 19.90
CA ASN A 332 11.44 1.93 20.66
C ASN A 332 12.63 1.16 20.01
N GLN A 333 12.56 0.91 18.69
CA GLN A 333 13.61 0.23 17.93
C GLN A 333 14.09 1.13 16.77
N PRO A 334 15.42 1.19 16.49
CA PRO A 334 15.92 1.96 15.36
C PRO A 334 15.50 1.31 14.03
N LEU A 335 15.13 2.16 13.06
CA LEU A 335 14.82 1.76 11.68
C LEU A 335 16.12 1.36 10.94
N THR A 336 16.51 0.10 11.09
CA THR A 336 17.64 -0.50 10.37
C THR A 336 17.16 -1.49 9.31
N GLY A 337 17.98 -1.77 8.30
CA GLY A 337 17.62 -2.75 7.27
C GLY A 337 17.31 -4.14 7.84
N SER A 338 18.02 -4.55 8.89
CA SER A 338 17.80 -5.84 9.56
C SER A 338 16.48 -5.88 10.33
N THR A 339 16.14 -4.83 11.09
CA THR A 339 14.85 -4.77 11.82
C THR A 339 13.67 -4.70 10.85
N ALA A 340 13.83 -4.04 9.70
CA ALA A 340 12.81 -3.99 8.66
C ALA A 340 12.58 -5.37 8.01
N ILE A 341 13.64 -6.11 7.71
CA ILE A 341 13.53 -7.48 7.17
C ILE A 341 12.87 -8.41 8.21
N ALA A 342 13.27 -8.29 9.47
CA ALA A 342 12.72 -9.09 10.57
C ALA A 342 11.22 -8.84 10.81
N ALA A 343 10.72 -7.61 10.53
CA ALA A 343 9.32 -7.26 10.68
C ALA A 343 8.42 -7.71 9.51
N LEU A 344 8.98 -8.12 8.37
CA LEU A 344 8.23 -8.53 7.16
C LEU A 344 7.09 -9.54 7.41
N PRO A 345 7.23 -10.61 8.21
CA PRO A 345 6.13 -11.56 8.43
C PRO A 345 4.94 -10.91 9.16
N TRP A 346 5.21 -9.98 10.07
CA TRP A 346 4.18 -9.23 10.80
C TRP A 346 3.53 -8.16 9.94
N LEU A 347 4.31 -7.47 9.10
CA LEU A 347 3.78 -6.55 8.11
C LEU A 347 2.89 -7.25 7.09
N ALA A 348 3.26 -8.46 6.66
CA ALA A 348 2.45 -9.28 5.76
C ALA A 348 1.14 -9.71 6.44
N LEU A 349 1.20 -10.18 7.70
CA LEU A 349 0.02 -10.55 8.47
C LEU A 349 -0.91 -9.35 8.67
N GLN A 350 -0.38 -8.22 9.12
CA GLN A 350 -1.14 -7.00 9.31
C GLN A 350 -1.77 -6.51 8.01
N SER A 351 -1.02 -6.50 6.90
CA SER A 351 -1.54 -6.14 5.58
C SER A 351 -2.70 -7.03 5.16
N SER A 352 -2.60 -8.34 5.42
CA SER A 352 -3.64 -9.31 5.08
C SER A 352 -4.92 -9.10 5.92
N LEU A 353 -4.78 -8.80 7.21
CA LEU A 353 -5.90 -8.51 8.10
C LEU A 353 -6.58 -7.19 7.73
N LEU A 354 -5.80 -6.14 7.46
CA LEU A 354 -6.31 -4.85 7.02
C LEU A 354 -7.01 -4.93 5.67
N TRP A 355 -6.50 -5.76 4.76
CA TRP A 355 -7.14 -6.05 3.48
C TRP A 355 -8.49 -6.79 3.65
N LEU A 356 -8.57 -7.78 4.55
CA LEU A 356 -9.84 -8.45 4.85
C LEU A 356 -10.84 -7.49 5.51
N LEU A 357 -10.36 -6.63 6.42
CA LEU A 357 -11.17 -5.62 7.07
C LEU A 357 -11.68 -4.59 6.06
N SER A 358 -10.85 -4.11 5.14
CA SER A 358 -11.25 -3.15 4.10
C SER A 358 -12.29 -3.75 3.15
N GLN A 359 -12.13 -5.02 2.76
CA GLN A 359 -13.12 -5.77 1.98
C GLN A 359 -14.46 -5.91 2.72
N SER A 360 -14.41 -6.22 4.03
CA SER A 360 -15.62 -6.32 4.85
C SER A 360 -16.34 -4.99 4.96
N MET A 361 -15.60 -3.90 5.16
CA MET A 361 -16.11 -2.54 5.29
C MET A 361 -16.71 -2.06 3.97
N GLN A 362 -16.07 -2.34 2.83
CA GLN A 362 -16.63 -2.04 1.52
C GLN A 362 -17.95 -2.77 1.26
N ARG A 363 -18.06 -4.05 1.64
CA ARG A 363 -19.30 -4.82 1.48
C ARG A 363 -20.41 -4.27 2.38
N ALA A 364 -20.09 -3.99 3.64
CA ALA A 364 -21.03 -3.39 4.58
C ALA A 364 -21.51 -2.01 4.08
N LEU A 365 -20.59 -1.18 3.61
CA LEU A 365 -20.89 0.15 3.08
C LEU A 365 -21.71 0.07 1.79
N THR A 366 -21.42 -0.89 0.91
CA THR A 366 -22.23 -1.09 -0.31
C THR A 366 -23.65 -1.51 0.02
N ARG A 367 -23.83 -2.48 0.93
CA ARG A 367 -25.17 -2.88 1.39
C ARG A 367 -25.92 -1.74 2.07
N TRP A 368 -25.22 -0.92 2.85
CA TRP A 368 -25.81 0.24 3.51
C TRP A 368 -26.25 1.30 2.50
N LEU A 369 -25.42 1.58 1.48
CA LEU A 369 -25.72 2.50 0.39
C LEU A 369 -26.88 2.00 -0.48
N ASP A 370 -26.97 0.70 -0.74
CA ASP A 370 -28.06 0.11 -1.53
C ASP A 370 -29.41 0.10 -0.78
N ALA A 371 -29.37 0.07 0.55
CA ALA A 371 -30.57 0.02 1.41
C ALA A 371 -31.17 1.41 1.72
N HIS A 372 -30.42 2.50 1.53
CA HIS A 372 -30.89 3.87 1.83
C HIS A 372 -31.21 4.62 0.54
N ASP A 373 -32.44 5.14 0.46
CA ASP A 373 -33.01 5.75 -0.74
C ASP A 373 -32.25 7.01 -1.20
N LEU A 374 -31.88 7.04 -2.49
CA LEU A 374 -30.92 7.96 -3.10
C LEU A 374 -31.37 9.43 -3.13
N GLN A 375 -32.67 9.69 -2.95
CA GLN A 375 -33.25 11.01 -3.22
C GLN A 375 -33.30 11.95 -2.01
N ALA A 376 -33.35 11.43 -0.78
CA ALA A 376 -33.59 12.27 0.40
C ALA A 376 -32.34 13.04 0.89
N ASP A 377 -31.12 12.53 0.62
CA ASP A 377 -29.89 13.07 1.24
C ASP A 377 -28.65 12.93 0.33
N ALA A 378 -28.78 13.32 -0.94
CA ALA A 378 -27.74 13.20 -1.98
C ALA A 378 -26.35 13.71 -1.55
N GLN A 379 -26.30 14.72 -0.66
CA GLN A 379 -25.05 15.28 -0.15
C GLN A 379 -24.33 14.39 0.87
N ARG A 380 -25.05 13.69 1.76
CA ARG A 380 -24.44 12.74 2.69
C ARG A 380 -24.00 11.48 1.96
N PHE A 381 -24.78 11.06 0.96
CA PHE A 381 -24.49 9.89 0.15
C PHE A 381 -23.17 10.04 -0.64
N ARG A 382 -22.94 11.19 -1.26
CA ARG A 382 -21.69 11.46 -1.99
C ARG A 382 -20.45 11.34 -1.09
N ARG A 383 -20.53 11.71 0.19
CA ARG A 383 -19.40 11.57 1.15
C ARG A 383 -19.03 10.11 1.38
N TRP A 384 -20.02 9.26 1.59
CA TRP A 384 -19.79 7.83 1.82
C TRP A 384 -19.32 7.10 0.55
N LEU A 385 -19.75 7.57 -0.63
CA LEU A 385 -19.22 7.09 -1.90
C LEU A 385 -17.74 7.43 -2.08
N ASP A 386 -17.32 8.66 -1.76
CA ASP A 386 -15.92 9.09 -1.82
C ASP A 386 -15.03 8.26 -0.88
N VAL A 387 -15.54 7.94 0.32
CA VAL A 387 -14.88 7.04 1.28
C VAL A 387 -14.76 5.62 0.71
N LYS A 388 -15.84 5.08 0.13
CA LYS A 388 -15.85 3.76 -0.52
C LYS A 388 -14.78 3.66 -1.60
N GLU A 389 -14.72 4.65 -2.50
CA GLU A 389 -13.72 4.70 -3.57
C GLU A 389 -12.30 4.80 -3.03
N ALA A 390 -12.06 5.66 -2.02
CA ALA A 390 -10.74 5.79 -1.41
C ALA A 390 -10.26 4.47 -0.77
N ILE A 391 -11.14 3.74 -0.08
CA ILE A 391 -10.83 2.40 0.46
C ILE A 391 -10.57 1.42 -0.69
N GLY A 392 -11.30 1.55 -1.80
CA GLY A 392 -11.13 0.80 -3.07
C GLY A 392 -9.69 0.78 -3.53
N GLU A 393 -9.15 1.97 -3.77
CA GLU A 393 -7.81 2.18 -4.30
C GLU A 393 -6.72 1.68 -3.33
N THR A 394 -6.90 1.86 -2.02
CA THR A 394 -5.93 1.39 -1.03
C THR A 394 -5.93 -0.13 -0.87
N THR A 395 -7.08 -0.77 -1.09
CA THR A 395 -7.24 -2.23 -0.93
C THR A 395 -6.38 -3.02 -1.92
N SER A 396 -6.22 -2.55 -3.16
CA SER A 396 -5.30 -3.19 -4.12
C SER A 396 -3.83 -3.09 -3.68
N GLY A 397 -3.45 -1.97 -3.07
CA GLY A 397 -2.10 -1.78 -2.53
C GLY A 397 -1.80 -2.72 -1.37
N LEU A 398 -2.77 -2.95 -0.47
CA LEU A 398 -2.60 -3.86 0.68
C LEU A 398 -2.38 -5.32 0.25
N TRP A 399 -3.06 -5.76 -0.80
CA TRP A 399 -2.87 -7.11 -1.33
C TRP A 399 -1.44 -7.29 -1.90
N LEU A 400 -0.96 -6.30 -2.67
CA LEU A 400 0.39 -6.30 -3.20
C LEU A 400 1.44 -6.24 -2.08
N ALA A 401 1.21 -5.42 -1.05
CA ALA A 401 2.07 -5.33 0.13
C ALA A 401 2.15 -6.67 0.90
N THR A 402 1.02 -7.38 1.02
CA THR A 402 0.98 -8.72 1.64
C THR A 402 1.86 -9.71 0.89
N LEU A 403 1.74 -9.76 -0.45
CA LEU A 403 2.52 -10.69 -1.27
C LEU A 403 4.02 -10.32 -1.29
N LEU A 404 4.35 -9.04 -1.39
CA LEU A 404 5.73 -8.57 -1.34
C LEU A 404 6.36 -8.86 0.02
N GLY A 405 5.66 -8.55 1.11
CA GLY A 405 6.14 -8.81 2.47
C GLY A 405 6.40 -10.30 2.70
N LEU A 406 5.47 -11.16 2.28
CA LEU A 406 5.62 -12.60 2.38
C LEU A 406 6.76 -13.13 1.50
N GLY A 407 6.85 -12.69 0.24
CA GLY A 407 7.90 -13.10 -0.69
C GLY A 407 9.30 -12.69 -0.23
N LEU A 408 9.44 -11.45 0.26
CA LEU A 408 10.69 -10.95 0.83
C LEU A 408 11.07 -11.70 2.11
N HIS A 409 10.09 -12.03 2.97
CA HIS A 409 10.35 -12.85 4.15
C HIS A 409 10.86 -14.24 3.78
N ILE A 410 10.19 -14.95 2.86
CA ILE A 410 10.62 -16.28 2.40
C ILE A 410 12.04 -16.21 1.81
N ALA A 411 12.33 -15.18 1.01
CA ALA A 411 13.67 -14.95 0.47
C ALA A 411 14.70 -14.68 1.57
N ALA A 412 14.36 -13.91 2.59
CA ALA A 412 15.22 -13.63 3.74
C ALA A 412 15.50 -14.88 4.58
N VAL A 413 14.49 -15.73 4.80
CA VAL A 413 14.67 -17.04 5.46
C VAL A 413 15.60 -17.93 4.65
N ALA A 414 15.41 -18.02 3.33
CA ALA A 414 16.31 -18.78 2.46
C ALA A 414 17.74 -18.22 2.46
N ALA A 415 17.91 -16.89 2.49
CA ALA A 415 19.21 -16.25 2.59
C ALA A 415 19.91 -16.52 3.92
N TRP A 416 19.17 -16.46 5.03
CA TRP A 416 19.65 -16.81 6.36
C TRP A 416 20.17 -18.24 6.41
N GLN A 417 19.42 -19.19 5.84
CA GLN A 417 19.84 -20.60 5.79
C GLN A 417 21.04 -20.86 4.88
N ARG A 418 21.30 -19.98 3.90
CA ARG A 418 22.55 -20.00 3.11
C ARG A 418 23.74 -19.38 3.83
N GLY A 419 23.56 -18.80 5.02
CA GLY A 419 24.61 -18.13 5.77
C GLY A 419 24.90 -16.69 5.32
N LEU A 420 23.99 -16.03 4.60
CA LEU A 420 24.19 -14.67 4.07
C LEU A 420 24.05 -13.55 5.13
N GLY A 421 24.07 -13.88 6.43
CA GLY A 421 24.03 -12.90 7.52
C GLY A 421 22.73 -12.10 7.67
N VAL A 422 21.68 -12.42 6.90
CA VAL A 422 20.36 -11.78 7.01
C VAL A 422 19.62 -12.41 8.18
N TRP A 423 19.29 -11.64 9.22
CA TRP A 423 18.49 -12.12 10.35
C TRP A 423 16.99 -11.82 10.11
N PRO A 424 16.14 -12.83 9.81
CA PRO A 424 14.75 -12.60 9.40
C PRO A 424 13.76 -12.67 10.58
N TRP A 425 14.26 -12.69 11.82
CA TRP A 425 13.45 -12.96 13.01
C TRP A 425 13.38 -11.75 13.94
N HIS A 426 12.19 -11.18 14.16
CA HIS A 426 11.98 -10.06 15.08
C HIS A 426 11.68 -10.55 16.50
N PHE A 427 10.71 -11.46 16.66
CA PHE A 427 10.38 -12.07 17.95
C PHE A 427 10.90 -13.50 18.10
N GLY A 428 11.59 -14.01 17.08
CA GLY A 428 12.23 -15.32 17.08
C GLY A 428 11.62 -16.27 16.05
N LEU A 429 12.34 -17.35 15.76
CA LEU A 429 12.03 -18.28 14.67
C LEU A 429 10.59 -18.81 14.73
N PHE A 430 10.09 -19.21 15.91
CA PHE A 430 8.75 -19.78 16.04
C PHE A 430 7.64 -18.75 15.82
N THR A 431 7.71 -17.60 16.49
CA THR A 431 6.65 -16.58 16.45
C THR A 431 6.54 -15.93 15.07
N ASP A 432 7.67 -15.62 14.46
CA ASP A 432 7.71 -15.00 13.14
C ASP A 432 7.32 -15.98 12.02
N ALA A 433 7.67 -17.27 12.16
CA ALA A 433 7.20 -18.31 11.26
C ALA A 433 5.69 -18.54 11.37
N LEU A 434 5.14 -18.47 12.59
CA LEU A 434 3.69 -18.52 12.80
C LEU A 434 2.97 -17.33 12.16
N ALA A 435 3.52 -16.12 12.21
CA ALA A 435 2.92 -14.96 11.55
C ALA A 435 2.86 -15.11 10.02
N ALA A 436 3.95 -15.57 9.39
CA ALA A 436 3.97 -15.88 7.96
C ALA A 436 3.02 -17.04 7.59
N GLY A 437 3.02 -18.10 8.41
CA GLY A 437 2.12 -19.24 8.26
C GLY A 437 0.64 -18.83 8.37
N ALA A 438 0.30 -18.01 9.35
CA ALA A 438 -1.05 -17.46 9.53
C ALA A 438 -1.47 -16.62 8.32
N THR A 439 -0.57 -15.81 7.76
CA THR A 439 -0.81 -15.03 6.54
C THR A 439 -1.15 -15.95 5.36
N LEU A 440 -0.36 -17.01 5.14
CA LEU A 440 -0.60 -18.00 4.09
C LEU A 440 -1.91 -18.76 4.30
N ILE A 441 -2.23 -19.15 5.53
CA ILE A 441 -3.50 -19.81 5.88
C ILE A 441 -4.69 -18.88 5.63
N LEU A 442 -4.62 -17.60 6.00
CA LEU A 442 -5.67 -16.62 5.74
C LEU A 442 -5.92 -16.44 4.24
N LEU A 443 -4.84 -16.31 3.44
CA LEU A 443 -4.93 -16.23 1.98
C LEU A 443 -5.50 -17.54 1.39
N LEU A 444 -5.09 -18.69 1.90
CA LEU A 444 -5.58 -20.01 1.47
C LEU A 444 -7.07 -20.19 1.77
N ILE A 445 -7.52 -19.89 2.98
CA ILE A 445 -8.93 -19.96 3.38
C ILE A 445 -9.75 -19.01 2.51
N TRP A 446 -9.27 -17.78 2.31
CA TRP A 446 -10.00 -16.80 1.51
C TRP A 446 -10.14 -17.23 0.05
N THR A 447 -9.02 -17.60 -0.59
CA THR A 447 -9.03 -18.06 -1.99
C THR A 447 -9.82 -19.35 -2.16
N GLY A 448 -9.75 -20.27 -1.20
CA GLY A 448 -10.56 -21.50 -1.16
C GLY A 448 -12.06 -21.21 -1.03
N LEU A 449 -12.47 -20.33 -0.12
CA LEU A 449 -13.87 -19.90 0.02
C LEU A 449 -14.38 -19.21 -1.25
N GLN A 450 -13.55 -18.38 -1.89
CA GLN A 450 -13.91 -17.74 -3.15
C GLN A 450 -13.98 -18.72 -4.32
N ALA A 451 -13.07 -19.70 -4.39
CA ALA A 451 -13.10 -20.76 -5.40
C ALA A 451 -14.35 -21.64 -5.25
N TRP A 452 -14.79 -21.88 -4.01
CA TRP A 452 -16.03 -22.62 -3.76
C TRP A 452 -17.28 -21.84 -4.19
N LYS A 453 -17.33 -20.53 -3.93
CA LYS A 453 -18.47 -19.67 -4.30
C LYS A 453 -18.55 -19.39 -5.80
N CYS A 454 -17.40 -19.26 -6.48
CA CYS A 454 -17.31 -18.95 -7.90
C CYS A 454 -16.62 -20.10 -8.64
N ARG A 455 -17.31 -21.24 -8.75
CA ARG A 455 -16.77 -22.48 -9.34
C ARG A 455 -16.35 -22.32 -10.81
N ASP A 456 -16.92 -21.34 -11.51
CA ASP A 456 -16.64 -21.08 -12.92
C ASP A 456 -15.26 -20.40 -13.15
N GLU A 457 -14.68 -19.78 -12.12
CA GLU A 457 -13.37 -19.11 -12.22
C GLU A 457 -12.22 -20.05 -11.90
N SER A 458 -11.76 -20.78 -12.93
CA SER A 458 -10.63 -21.72 -12.86
C SER A 458 -9.36 -21.16 -12.22
N LYS A 459 -9.07 -19.86 -12.41
CA LYS A 459 -7.90 -19.16 -11.85
C LYS A 459 -7.81 -19.23 -10.32
N ARG A 460 -8.96 -19.22 -9.62
CA ARG A 460 -8.99 -19.20 -8.15
C ARG A 460 -8.64 -20.56 -7.53
N ILE A 461 -8.98 -21.65 -8.22
CA ILE A 461 -8.61 -23.01 -7.80
C ILE A 461 -7.10 -23.20 -7.93
N TYR A 462 -6.49 -22.71 -9.02
CA TYR A 462 -5.03 -22.71 -9.16
C TYR A 462 -4.34 -21.87 -8.09
N ALA A 463 -4.87 -20.69 -7.78
CA ALA A 463 -4.32 -19.84 -6.72
C ALA A 463 -4.36 -20.54 -5.35
N THR A 464 -5.45 -21.25 -5.04
CA THR A 464 -5.58 -22.03 -3.80
C THR A 464 -4.54 -23.16 -3.75
N GLY A 465 -4.37 -23.91 -4.84
CA GLY A 465 -3.36 -24.97 -4.94
C GLY A 465 -1.93 -24.44 -4.83
N LEU A 466 -1.64 -23.29 -5.45
CA LEU A 466 -0.36 -22.60 -5.35
C LEU A 466 -0.07 -22.19 -3.90
N LEU A 467 -1.03 -21.56 -3.22
CA LEU A 467 -0.86 -21.12 -1.83
C LEU A 467 -0.64 -22.29 -0.87
N LEU A 468 -1.34 -23.41 -1.09
CA LEU A 468 -1.11 -24.64 -0.32
C LEU A 468 0.31 -25.18 -0.53
N GLY A 469 0.79 -25.17 -1.78
CA GLY A 469 2.16 -25.55 -2.12
C GLY A 469 3.19 -24.63 -1.47
N VAL A 470 2.98 -23.30 -1.52
CA VAL A 470 3.85 -22.32 -0.86
C VAL A 470 3.88 -22.54 0.66
N LEU A 471 2.73 -22.82 1.28
CA LEU A 471 2.64 -23.14 2.71
C LEU A 471 3.44 -24.40 3.07
N ALA A 472 3.33 -25.47 2.26
CA ALA A 472 4.10 -26.69 2.46
C ALA A 472 5.61 -26.47 2.29
N VAL A 473 6.03 -25.76 1.25
CA VAL A 473 7.43 -25.40 1.00
C VAL A 473 7.98 -24.52 2.12
N TYR A 474 7.20 -23.54 2.59
CA TYR A 474 7.57 -22.69 3.72
C TYR A 474 7.73 -23.49 5.01
N GLY A 475 6.77 -24.36 5.34
CA GLY A 475 6.87 -25.24 6.50
C GLY A 475 8.10 -26.14 6.44
N ARG A 476 8.40 -26.71 5.26
CA ARG A 476 9.62 -27.49 5.03
C ARG A 476 10.88 -26.64 5.23
N LEU A 477 10.91 -25.43 4.68
CA LEU A 477 12.04 -24.50 4.82
C LEU A 477 12.31 -24.22 6.30
N ILE A 478 11.28 -23.99 7.12
CA ILE A 478 11.46 -23.73 8.56
C ILE A 478 11.94 -24.97 9.32
N LEU A 479 11.35 -26.14 9.07
CA LEU A 479 11.63 -27.37 9.83
C LEU A 479 12.95 -28.05 9.45
N PHE A 480 13.27 -28.10 8.16
CA PHE A 480 14.37 -28.88 7.61
C PHE A 480 15.43 -28.01 6.91
N GLY A 481 15.23 -26.71 6.83
CA GLY A 481 16.16 -25.81 6.17
C GLY A 481 16.30 -26.06 4.67
N LEU A 482 17.51 -25.86 4.16
CA LEU A 482 17.89 -26.16 2.76
C LEU A 482 18.33 -27.62 2.56
N MET A 483 17.89 -28.54 3.42
CA MET A 483 18.20 -29.96 3.25
C MET A 483 17.68 -30.49 1.90
N PRO A 484 18.45 -31.38 1.24
CA PRO A 484 18.01 -32.04 0.01
C PRO A 484 16.61 -32.65 0.12
N TRP A 485 15.90 -32.70 -1.00
CA TRP A 485 14.56 -33.27 -1.07
C TRP A 485 14.54 -34.72 -0.60
N THR A 486 13.70 -35.00 0.39
CA THR A 486 13.55 -36.30 1.03
C THR A 486 12.45 -37.12 0.37
N PRO A 487 12.43 -38.45 0.56
CA PRO A 487 11.33 -39.30 0.05
C PRO A 487 9.95 -38.85 0.53
N TRP A 488 9.85 -38.25 1.72
CA TRP A 488 8.61 -37.72 2.27
C TRP A 488 8.02 -36.55 1.47
N ASP A 489 8.86 -35.71 0.86
CA ASP A 489 8.38 -34.61 0.00
C ASP A 489 7.80 -35.16 -1.30
N THR A 490 8.47 -36.15 -1.87
CA THR A 490 8.01 -36.87 -3.05
C THR A 490 6.67 -37.57 -2.76
N MET A 491 6.56 -38.23 -1.60
CA MET A 491 5.32 -38.85 -1.15
C MET A 491 4.20 -37.83 -0.95
N GLY A 492 4.51 -36.67 -0.37
CA GLY A 492 3.56 -35.56 -0.18
C GLY A 492 3.02 -35.02 -1.51
N LEU A 493 3.87 -34.84 -2.51
CA LEU A 493 3.46 -34.42 -3.85
C LEU A 493 2.56 -35.46 -4.54
N LEU A 494 2.87 -36.75 -4.41
CA LEU A 494 2.07 -37.84 -4.96
C LEU A 494 0.72 -38.00 -4.25
N ALA A 495 0.70 -37.88 -2.92
CA ALA A 495 -0.54 -37.87 -2.15
C ALA A 495 -1.42 -36.66 -2.53
N GLY A 496 -0.82 -35.49 -2.71
CA GLY A 496 -1.50 -34.31 -3.23
C GLY A 496 -2.08 -34.50 -4.64
N ALA A 497 -1.35 -35.19 -5.52
CA ALA A 497 -1.84 -35.57 -6.85
C ALA A 497 -3.05 -36.51 -6.77
N GLY A 498 -3.00 -37.51 -5.88
CA GLY A 498 -4.12 -38.41 -5.61
C GLY A 498 -5.36 -37.66 -5.07
N ALA A 499 -5.18 -36.74 -4.13
CA ALA A 499 -6.25 -35.91 -3.62
C ALA A 499 -6.86 -35.01 -4.72
N ALA A 500 -6.03 -34.39 -5.56
CA ALA A 500 -6.48 -33.61 -6.71
C ALA A 500 -7.27 -34.49 -7.71
N PHE A 501 -6.84 -35.72 -7.94
CA PHE A 501 -7.55 -36.68 -8.79
C PHE A 501 -8.93 -37.06 -8.22
N LEU A 502 -9.02 -37.35 -6.92
CA LEU A 502 -10.31 -37.62 -6.26
C LEU A 502 -11.25 -36.42 -6.34
N LEU A 503 -10.73 -35.21 -6.08
CA LEU A 503 -11.49 -33.97 -6.21
C LEU A 503 -11.95 -33.73 -7.66
N TYR A 504 -11.15 -34.09 -8.65
CA TYR A 504 -11.53 -34.05 -10.06
C TYR A 504 -12.68 -35.03 -10.37
N GLN A 505 -12.62 -36.27 -9.87
CA GLN A 505 -13.71 -37.23 -10.05
C GLN A 505 -15.04 -36.75 -9.46
N TRP A 506 -15.00 -36.06 -8.32
CA TRP A 506 -16.21 -35.58 -7.64
C TRP A 506 -16.75 -34.26 -8.21
N THR A 507 -15.88 -33.35 -8.65
CA THR A 507 -16.30 -32.01 -9.07
C THR A 507 -16.30 -31.80 -10.59
N GLY A 508 -15.59 -32.63 -11.36
CA GLY A 508 -15.42 -32.50 -12.81
C GLY A 508 -14.62 -31.27 -13.26
N LEU A 509 -14.05 -30.50 -12.32
CA LEU A 509 -13.42 -29.21 -12.62
C LEU A 509 -12.00 -29.38 -13.21
N ARG A 510 -11.78 -28.82 -14.40
CA ARG A 510 -10.51 -28.90 -15.15
C ARG A 510 -9.25 -28.49 -14.35
N PRO A 511 -9.26 -27.52 -13.42
CA PRO A 511 -8.06 -27.18 -12.64
C PRO A 511 -7.50 -28.33 -11.82
N PHE A 512 -8.36 -29.16 -11.23
CA PHE A 512 -7.93 -30.33 -10.47
C PHE A 512 -7.27 -31.38 -11.36
N TYR A 513 -7.72 -31.52 -12.61
CA TYR A 513 -7.04 -32.34 -13.61
C TYR A 513 -5.61 -31.85 -13.87
N HIS A 514 -5.43 -30.56 -14.13
CA HIS A 514 -4.11 -30.00 -14.40
C HIS A 514 -3.15 -30.14 -13.20
N LEU A 515 -3.67 -29.99 -11.98
CA LEU A 515 -2.90 -30.25 -10.75
C LEU A 515 -2.55 -31.74 -10.60
N ALA A 516 -3.49 -32.65 -10.85
CA ALA A 516 -3.27 -34.09 -10.75
C ALA A 516 -2.26 -34.60 -11.80
N VAL A 517 -2.17 -33.97 -12.97
CA VAL A 517 -1.13 -34.25 -13.98
C VAL A 517 0.20 -33.60 -13.63
N GLY A 518 0.21 -32.37 -13.10
CA GLY A 518 1.43 -31.61 -12.83
C GLY A 518 2.19 -32.05 -11.58
N LEU A 519 1.50 -32.44 -10.51
CA LEU A 519 2.11 -32.79 -9.23
C LEU A 519 3.04 -34.02 -9.29
N PRO A 520 2.69 -35.12 -9.98
CA PRO A 520 3.62 -36.24 -10.13
C PRO A 520 4.82 -35.89 -11.01
N LEU A 521 4.71 -34.97 -11.98
CA LEU A 521 5.89 -34.45 -12.70
C LEU A 521 6.82 -33.70 -11.76
N LEU A 522 6.28 -32.87 -10.85
CA LEU A 522 7.09 -32.19 -9.82
C LEU A 522 7.74 -33.19 -8.86
N ALA A 523 7.05 -34.28 -8.52
CA ALA A 523 7.61 -35.38 -7.74
C ALA A 523 8.77 -36.09 -8.46
N LEU A 524 8.79 -36.11 -9.81
CA LEU A 524 9.93 -36.62 -10.55
C LEU A 524 11.10 -35.63 -10.60
N VAL A 525 10.88 -34.33 -10.39
CA VAL A 525 11.97 -33.35 -10.28
C VAL A 525 12.75 -33.53 -8.96
N THR A 526 12.14 -34.09 -7.92
CA THR A 526 12.87 -34.42 -6.67
C THR A 526 13.71 -35.70 -6.79
N ALA A 527 13.52 -36.47 -7.86
CA ALA A 527 14.19 -37.75 -8.12
C ALA A 527 15.73 -37.71 -8.21
N PRO A 528 16.39 -36.70 -8.82
CA PRO A 528 17.86 -36.68 -8.95
C PRO A 528 18.58 -36.77 -7.60
N TRP A 529 17.97 -36.22 -6.54
CA TRP A 529 18.48 -36.27 -5.17
C TRP A 529 18.25 -37.63 -4.48
N GLN A 530 17.50 -38.54 -5.12
CA GLN A 530 17.05 -39.82 -4.59
C GLN A 530 17.49 -41.03 -5.45
N LEU A 531 18.33 -40.82 -6.47
CA LEU A 531 18.74 -41.85 -7.44
C LEU A 531 19.42 -43.07 -6.81
N ALA A 532 20.12 -42.89 -5.70
CA ALA A 532 20.76 -43.98 -4.96
C ALA A 532 19.83 -44.69 -3.96
N SER A 533 18.58 -44.25 -3.84
CA SER A 533 17.66 -44.74 -2.81
C SER A 533 16.65 -45.75 -3.37
N PRO A 534 16.29 -46.79 -2.60
CA PRO A 534 15.27 -47.78 -3.01
C PRO A 534 13.88 -47.15 -3.20
N TRP A 535 13.65 -45.97 -2.63
CA TRP A 535 12.40 -45.22 -2.73
C TRP A 535 12.10 -44.70 -4.14
N MET A 536 13.13 -44.51 -4.97
CA MET A 536 12.99 -44.00 -6.33
C MET A 536 12.20 -44.95 -7.26
N GLY A 537 12.36 -46.26 -7.09
CA GLY A 537 11.53 -47.23 -7.80
C GLY A 537 10.06 -47.14 -7.36
N GLY A 538 9.82 -46.94 -6.06
CA GLY A 538 8.48 -46.76 -5.49
C GLY A 538 7.79 -45.48 -5.95
N THR A 539 8.51 -44.37 -6.07
CA THR A 539 7.96 -43.08 -6.55
C THR A 539 7.58 -43.14 -8.03
N LEU A 540 8.40 -43.76 -8.88
CA LEU A 540 8.08 -43.98 -10.29
C LEU A 540 6.89 -44.94 -10.48
N LEU A 541 6.80 -46.00 -9.66
CA LEU A 541 5.70 -46.96 -9.72
C LEU A 541 4.38 -46.30 -9.29
N THR A 542 4.39 -45.55 -8.19
CA THR A 542 3.20 -44.82 -7.70
C THR A 542 2.77 -43.71 -8.66
N ALA A 543 3.72 -42.96 -9.23
CA ALA A 543 3.44 -42.00 -10.29
C ALA A 543 2.84 -42.68 -11.53
N GLY A 544 3.40 -43.83 -11.95
CA GLY A 544 2.90 -44.65 -13.05
C GLY A 544 1.46 -45.11 -12.85
N LEU A 545 1.14 -45.63 -11.66
CA LEU A 545 -0.22 -46.02 -11.28
C LEU A 545 -1.19 -44.83 -11.28
N LEU A 546 -0.80 -43.70 -10.71
CA LEU A 546 -1.61 -42.48 -10.70
C LEU A 546 -1.91 -42.00 -12.13
N TYR A 547 -0.90 -41.96 -13.00
CA TYR A 547 -1.08 -41.56 -14.39
C TYR A 547 -1.96 -42.52 -15.20
N LEU A 548 -1.81 -43.84 -15.01
CA LEU A 548 -2.67 -44.84 -15.65
C LEU A 548 -4.11 -44.76 -15.13
N SER A 549 -4.32 -44.48 -13.84
CA SER A 549 -5.65 -44.25 -13.28
C SER A 549 -6.31 -42.99 -13.86
N LEU A 550 -5.52 -41.93 -14.08
CA LEU A 550 -5.96 -40.72 -14.78
C LEU A 550 -6.31 -41.00 -16.24
N ALA A 551 -5.52 -41.83 -16.93
CA ALA A 551 -5.78 -42.23 -18.31
C ALA A 551 -7.06 -43.06 -18.45
N GLY A 552 -7.33 -43.96 -17.50
CA GLY A 552 -8.56 -44.76 -17.51
C GLY A 552 -9.83 -43.93 -17.34
N ALA A 553 -9.75 -42.82 -16.58
CA ALA A 553 -10.86 -41.92 -16.38
C ALA A 553 -11.08 -40.94 -17.56
N LEU A 554 -10.12 -40.78 -18.47
CA LEU A 554 -10.07 -39.65 -19.40
C LEU A 554 -9.68 -40.02 -20.82
N ARG A 555 -10.39 -39.46 -21.82
CA ARG A 555 -10.13 -39.66 -23.26
C ARG A 555 -8.84 -38.98 -23.79
N ASN A 556 -7.90 -38.59 -22.93
CA ASN A 556 -6.69 -37.86 -23.31
C ASN A 556 -5.45 -38.80 -23.25
N PRO A 557 -4.65 -38.95 -24.31
CA PRO A 557 -3.56 -39.94 -24.34
C PRO A 557 -2.32 -39.56 -23.50
N LEU A 558 -2.16 -38.29 -23.10
CA LEU A 558 -0.94 -37.82 -22.43
C LEU A 558 -0.65 -38.51 -21.08
N PRO A 559 -1.62 -38.64 -20.13
CA PRO A 559 -1.39 -39.40 -18.90
C PRO A 559 -1.04 -40.87 -19.16
N PHE A 560 -1.57 -41.48 -20.22
CA PHE A 560 -1.23 -42.86 -20.57
C PHE A 560 0.26 -42.99 -20.93
N TYR A 561 0.78 -42.10 -21.77
CA TYR A 561 2.19 -42.10 -22.13
C TYR A 561 3.10 -41.87 -20.92
N LEU A 562 2.77 -40.89 -20.07
CA LEU A 562 3.53 -40.61 -18.85
C LEU A 562 3.50 -41.79 -17.86
N GLY A 563 2.35 -42.46 -17.75
CA GLY A 563 2.18 -43.64 -16.90
C GLY A 563 3.00 -44.83 -17.37
N VAL A 564 2.96 -45.14 -18.66
CA VAL A 564 3.78 -46.21 -19.26
C VAL A 564 5.27 -45.90 -19.12
N LEU A 565 5.69 -44.65 -19.32
CA LEU A 565 7.08 -44.25 -19.17
C LEU A 565 7.55 -44.38 -17.72
N ALA A 566 6.78 -43.89 -16.75
CA ALA A 566 7.11 -43.98 -15.33
C ALA A 566 7.17 -45.44 -14.86
N LEU A 567 6.23 -46.30 -15.30
CA LEU A 567 6.21 -47.71 -14.97
C LEU A 567 7.42 -48.47 -15.54
N ASN A 568 7.81 -48.20 -16.79
CA ASN A 568 9.06 -48.75 -17.34
C ASN A 568 10.28 -48.26 -16.56
N GLY A 569 10.35 -46.95 -16.25
CA GLY A 569 11.43 -46.39 -15.45
C GLY A 569 11.57 -47.07 -14.09
N ALA A 570 10.44 -47.35 -13.40
CA ALA A 570 10.44 -48.09 -12.14
C ALA A 570 11.01 -49.50 -12.30
N ILE A 571 10.54 -50.23 -13.32
CA ILE A 571 10.99 -51.60 -13.56
C ILE A 571 12.47 -51.63 -13.94
N TYR A 572 12.96 -50.68 -14.74
CA TYR A 572 14.37 -50.59 -15.12
C TYR A 572 15.30 -50.26 -13.96
N LEU A 573 14.84 -49.55 -12.93
CA LEU A 573 15.61 -49.35 -11.71
C LEU A 573 15.76 -50.64 -10.88
N TRP A 574 14.78 -51.54 -10.94
CA TRP A 574 14.82 -52.82 -10.22
C TRP A 574 15.40 -53.97 -11.07
N ALA A 575 15.40 -53.84 -12.39
CA ALA A 575 15.88 -54.85 -13.32
C ALA A 575 17.33 -55.31 -13.02
N PRO A 576 18.28 -54.47 -12.59
CA PRO A 576 19.61 -54.93 -12.20
C PRO A 576 19.62 -55.90 -11.03
N LEU A 577 18.73 -55.72 -10.04
CA LEU A 577 18.64 -56.62 -8.89
C LEU A 577 18.17 -58.01 -9.32
N TRP A 578 17.16 -58.07 -10.19
CA TRP A 578 16.64 -59.34 -10.71
C TRP A 578 17.59 -59.99 -11.72
N ALA A 579 18.22 -59.19 -12.57
CA ALA A 579 19.19 -59.68 -13.54
C ALA A 579 20.48 -60.18 -12.87
N GLN A 580 20.92 -59.60 -11.76
CA GLN A 580 22.04 -60.13 -10.98
C GLN A 580 21.68 -61.43 -10.25
N GLN A 581 20.45 -61.55 -9.74
CA GLN A 581 20.02 -62.73 -8.98
C GLN A 581 19.75 -63.95 -9.87
N TYR A 582 19.16 -63.75 -11.06
CA TYR A 582 18.74 -64.83 -11.95
C TYR A 582 19.54 -64.89 -13.26
N GLY A 583 20.42 -63.91 -13.52
CA GLY A 583 21.27 -63.84 -14.71
C GLY A 583 20.54 -63.63 -16.05
N LEU A 584 19.22 -63.41 -16.04
CA LEU A 584 18.41 -63.35 -17.25
C LEU A 584 18.35 -61.93 -17.85
N TRP A 585 18.66 -61.82 -19.14
CA TRP A 585 18.50 -60.58 -19.90
C TRP A 585 17.03 -60.27 -20.22
N GLN A 586 16.14 -61.27 -20.13
CA GLN A 586 14.69 -61.11 -20.26
C GLN A 586 14.12 -60.00 -19.37
N PHE A 587 14.66 -59.78 -18.16
CA PHE A 587 14.15 -58.75 -17.25
C PHE A 587 14.29 -57.32 -17.78
N TYR A 588 15.24 -57.07 -18.69
CA TYR A 588 15.39 -55.76 -19.35
C TYR A 588 14.50 -55.62 -20.59
N LEU A 589 14.20 -56.72 -21.30
CA LEU A 589 13.54 -56.69 -22.60
C LEU A 589 12.01 -56.82 -22.51
N ILE A 590 11.51 -57.60 -21.54
CA ILE A 590 10.07 -57.84 -21.36
C ILE A 590 9.29 -56.53 -21.10
N PRO A 591 9.69 -55.65 -20.15
CA PRO A 591 8.90 -54.45 -19.81
C PRO A 591 8.73 -53.49 -21.01
N ALA A 592 9.80 -53.24 -21.76
CA ALA A 592 9.74 -52.41 -22.97
C ALA A 592 8.89 -53.04 -24.06
N ALA A 593 9.06 -54.34 -24.35
CA ALA A 593 8.31 -55.02 -25.40
C ALA A 593 6.80 -55.04 -25.10
N VAL A 594 6.41 -55.34 -23.86
CA VAL A 594 5.01 -55.32 -23.41
C VAL A 594 4.42 -53.91 -23.49
N SER A 595 5.19 -52.89 -23.10
CA SER A 595 4.75 -51.49 -23.17
C SER A 595 4.52 -51.02 -24.60
N VAL A 596 5.41 -51.37 -25.53
CA VAL A 596 5.22 -51.10 -26.96
C VAL A 596 3.99 -51.81 -27.50
N LEU A 597 3.78 -53.08 -27.13
CA LEU A 597 2.58 -53.82 -27.54
C LEU A 597 1.28 -53.20 -26.99
N ALA A 598 1.30 -52.72 -25.75
CA ALA A 598 0.17 -52.01 -25.14
C ALA A 598 -0.13 -50.69 -25.87
N LEU A 599 0.90 -49.88 -26.17
CA LEU A 599 0.78 -48.64 -26.93
C LEU A 599 0.21 -48.88 -28.34
N LEU A 600 0.69 -49.93 -29.03
CA LEU A 600 0.21 -50.32 -30.35
C LEU A 600 -1.23 -50.85 -30.34
N HIS A 601 -1.65 -51.51 -29.25
CA HIS A 601 -3.03 -51.94 -29.09
C HIS A 601 -3.97 -50.73 -28.94
N LEU A 602 -3.55 -49.73 -28.17
CA LEU A 602 -4.36 -48.55 -27.89
C LEU A 602 -4.50 -47.64 -29.13
N HIS A 603 -3.43 -47.44 -29.89
CA HIS A 603 -3.42 -46.60 -31.09
C HIS A 603 -3.76 -47.37 -32.36
N ARG A 604 -4.42 -48.53 -32.24
CA ARG A 604 -4.71 -49.43 -33.38
C ARG A 604 -5.57 -48.81 -34.48
N ARG A 605 -6.34 -47.76 -34.13
CA ARG A 605 -7.23 -47.03 -35.05
C ARG A 605 -6.56 -45.79 -35.66
N GLU A 606 -5.46 -45.33 -35.09
CA GLU A 606 -4.77 -44.09 -35.52
C GLU A 606 -3.54 -44.39 -36.38
N LEU A 607 -2.92 -45.56 -36.20
CA LEU A 607 -1.72 -45.97 -36.92
C LEU A 607 -2.05 -46.69 -38.23
N ARG A 608 -1.23 -46.43 -39.26
CA ARG A 608 -1.31 -47.15 -40.54
C ARG A 608 -1.09 -48.66 -40.29
N PRO A 609 -1.87 -49.55 -40.94
CA PRO A 609 -1.79 -51.01 -40.72
C PRO A 609 -0.39 -51.60 -40.90
N GLN A 610 0.41 -51.04 -41.82
CA GLN A 610 1.79 -51.47 -42.07
C GLN A 610 2.72 -51.16 -40.87
N VAL A 611 2.62 -49.95 -40.30
CA VAL A 611 3.42 -49.53 -39.15
C VAL A 611 3.02 -50.34 -37.90
N LEU A 612 1.72 -50.56 -37.72
CA LEU A 612 1.19 -51.35 -36.60
C LEU A 612 1.67 -52.80 -36.64
N ASN A 613 1.58 -53.46 -37.80
CA ASN A 613 2.02 -54.84 -37.95
C ASN A 613 3.55 -54.96 -37.87
N GLY A 614 4.29 -54.01 -38.45
CA GLY A 614 5.75 -53.96 -38.37
C GLY A 614 6.25 -53.75 -36.94
N ALA A 615 5.70 -52.80 -36.20
CA ALA A 615 6.08 -52.53 -34.82
C ALA A 615 5.67 -53.66 -33.86
N ARG A 616 4.51 -54.29 -34.08
CA ARG A 616 4.09 -55.48 -33.31
C ARG A 616 5.04 -56.65 -33.53
N LEU A 617 5.44 -56.88 -34.78
CA LEU A 617 6.39 -57.92 -35.11
C LEU A 617 7.77 -57.62 -34.51
N ALA A 618 8.25 -56.37 -34.58
CA ALA A 618 9.50 -55.96 -33.94
C ALA A 618 9.48 -56.16 -32.42
N ALA A 619 8.42 -55.73 -31.72
CA ALA A 619 8.31 -55.90 -30.28
C ALA A 619 8.27 -57.38 -29.86
N LEU A 620 7.54 -58.22 -30.61
CA LEU A 620 7.52 -59.67 -30.38
C LEU A 620 8.86 -60.32 -30.68
N SER A 621 9.52 -59.92 -31.77
CA SER A 621 10.87 -60.40 -32.10
C SER A 621 11.87 -60.04 -31.01
N VAL A 622 11.82 -58.84 -30.44
CA VAL A 622 12.69 -58.45 -29.31
C VAL A 622 12.39 -59.28 -28.05
N LEU A 623 11.11 -59.51 -27.74
CA LEU A 623 10.69 -60.34 -26.60
C LEU A 623 11.22 -61.77 -26.72
N TYR A 624 11.03 -62.40 -27.89
CA TYR A 624 11.45 -63.77 -28.14
C TYR A 624 12.96 -63.90 -28.38
N ALA A 625 13.61 -62.93 -29.02
CA ALA A 625 15.05 -62.92 -29.17
C ALA A 625 15.75 -62.80 -27.81
N GLY A 626 15.21 -61.98 -26.90
CA GLY A 626 15.68 -61.91 -25.51
C GLY A 626 15.57 -63.25 -24.78
N ALA A 627 14.40 -63.89 -24.87
CA ALA A 627 14.19 -65.20 -24.25
C ALA A 627 15.06 -66.31 -24.87
N GLY A 628 15.31 -66.25 -26.18
CA GLY A 628 16.19 -67.19 -26.88
C GLY A 628 17.65 -66.99 -26.51
N LEU A 629 18.08 -65.73 -26.39
CA LEU A 629 19.45 -65.38 -26.00
C LEU A 629 19.78 -65.92 -24.60
N ASP A 630 18.86 -65.85 -23.64
CA ASP A 630 19.04 -66.43 -22.30
C ASP A 630 19.18 -67.96 -22.34
N VAL A 631 18.39 -68.65 -23.16
CA VAL A 631 18.47 -70.11 -23.39
C VAL A 631 19.82 -70.52 -23.99
N PHE A 632 20.41 -69.67 -24.83
CA PHE A 632 21.74 -69.91 -25.39
C PHE A 632 22.86 -69.61 -24.40
N LEU A 633 22.73 -68.56 -23.59
CA LEU A 633 23.79 -68.12 -22.67
C LEU A 633 23.86 -68.97 -21.40
N GLN A 634 22.73 -69.49 -20.90
CA GLN A 634 22.68 -70.24 -19.65
C GLN A 634 22.30 -71.71 -19.84
N PRO A 635 23.06 -72.66 -19.25
CA PRO A 635 22.78 -74.09 -19.36
C PRO A 635 21.69 -74.59 -18.37
N GLU A 636 20.99 -73.73 -17.64
CA GLU A 636 20.09 -74.16 -16.56
C GLU A 636 18.73 -74.67 -17.08
N LEU A 637 18.25 -75.78 -16.51
CA LEU A 637 17.02 -76.47 -16.96
C LEU A 637 15.74 -75.64 -16.78
N TRP A 638 15.69 -74.79 -15.75
CA TRP A 638 14.51 -73.95 -15.50
C TRP A 638 14.38 -72.82 -16.53
N VAL A 639 15.49 -72.31 -17.09
CA VAL A 639 15.48 -71.29 -18.15
C VAL A 639 14.87 -71.88 -19.42
N PHE A 640 15.22 -73.14 -19.73
CA PHE A 640 14.60 -73.90 -20.82
C PHE A 640 13.09 -74.10 -20.60
N ALA A 641 12.68 -74.53 -19.40
CA ALA A 641 11.27 -74.70 -19.06
C ALA A 641 10.49 -73.38 -19.14
N LEU A 642 11.08 -72.28 -18.68
CA LEU A 642 10.49 -70.94 -18.75
C LEU A 642 10.30 -70.49 -20.20
N ALA A 643 11.34 -70.62 -21.04
CA ALA A 643 11.26 -70.27 -22.45
C ALA A 643 10.23 -71.13 -23.20
N LEU A 644 10.12 -72.42 -22.83
CA LEU A 644 9.12 -73.32 -23.39
C LEU A 644 7.70 -72.90 -23.00
N ALA A 645 7.48 -72.58 -21.72
CA ALA A 645 6.21 -72.06 -21.22
C ALA A 645 5.84 -70.73 -21.91
N LEU A 646 6.82 -69.84 -22.12
CA LEU A 646 6.61 -68.55 -22.81
C LEU A 646 6.23 -68.75 -24.29
N ALA A 647 6.86 -69.71 -24.98
CA ALA A 647 6.53 -70.06 -26.35
C ALA A 647 5.09 -70.59 -26.48
N LEU A 648 4.70 -71.49 -25.57
CA LEU A 648 3.35 -72.05 -25.51
C LEU A 648 2.30 -70.98 -25.16
N ALA A 649 2.59 -70.13 -24.17
CA ALA A 649 1.73 -69.01 -23.81
C ALA A 649 1.57 -68.05 -25.00
N GLY A 650 2.65 -67.73 -25.72
CA GLY A 650 2.62 -66.92 -26.94
C GLY A 650 1.73 -67.49 -28.03
N VAL A 651 1.83 -68.80 -28.28
CA VAL A 651 0.97 -69.53 -29.23
C VAL A 651 -0.50 -69.50 -28.79
N LEU A 652 -0.78 -69.80 -27.52
CA LEU A 652 -2.14 -69.78 -26.96
C LEU A 652 -2.77 -68.38 -27.00
N ILE A 653 -2.01 -67.34 -26.63
CA ILE A 653 -2.45 -65.95 -26.71
C ILE A 653 -2.66 -65.53 -28.17
N GLY A 654 -1.80 -65.96 -29.09
CA GLY A 654 -1.97 -65.72 -30.53
C GLY A 654 -3.24 -66.34 -31.09
N ILE A 655 -3.59 -67.55 -30.64
CA ILE A 655 -4.85 -68.23 -30.97
C ILE A 655 -6.05 -67.47 -30.37
N ALA A 656 -5.97 -67.10 -29.09
CA ALA A 656 -7.05 -66.39 -28.38
C ALA A 656 -7.34 -65.00 -28.98
N LEU A 657 -6.30 -64.21 -29.27
CA LEU A 657 -6.44 -62.85 -29.82
C LEU A 657 -6.60 -62.82 -31.35
N ARG A 658 -6.54 -63.97 -32.03
CA ARG A 658 -6.58 -64.11 -33.51
C ARG A 658 -5.54 -63.27 -34.26
N ILE A 659 -4.37 -63.05 -33.66
CA ILE A 659 -3.29 -62.26 -34.29
C ILE A 659 -2.26 -63.23 -34.87
N ARG A 660 -2.23 -63.37 -36.21
CA ARG A 660 -1.30 -64.27 -36.94
C ARG A 660 0.17 -64.05 -36.56
N ALA A 661 0.57 -62.81 -36.28
CA ALA A 661 1.93 -62.48 -35.89
C ALA A 661 2.36 -63.14 -34.56
N PHE A 662 1.46 -63.24 -33.56
CA PHE A 662 1.77 -63.91 -32.29
C PHE A 662 1.93 -65.42 -32.46
N LEU A 663 1.07 -66.03 -33.29
CA LEU A 663 1.14 -67.45 -33.62
C LEU A 663 2.45 -67.80 -34.34
N TYR A 664 2.79 -67.06 -35.40
CA TYR A 664 4.00 -67.33 -36.17
C TYR A 664 5.27 -67.05 -35.37
N ALA A 665 5.31 -65.96 -34.59
CA ALA A 665 6.46 -65.67 -33.73
C ALA A 665 6.63 -66.71 -32.61
N GLY A 666 5.54 -67.16 -31.98
CA GLY A 666 5.57 -68.19 -30.93
C GLY A 666 6.01 -69.55 -31.46
N VAL A 667 5.52 -69.97 -32.64
CA VAL A 667 5.94 -71.23 -33.28
C VAL A 667 7.40 -71.14 -33.74
N ALA A 668 7.81 -70.05 -34.38
CA ALA A 668 9.20 -69.86 -34.79
C ALA A 668 10.15 -69.87 -33.58
N PHE A 669 9.76 -69.23 -32.48
CA PHE A 669 10.50 -69.24 -31.23
C PHE A 669 10.58 -70.64 -30.61
N LEU A 670 9.49 -71.41 -30.60
CA LEU A 670 9.48 -72.79 -30.14
C LEU A 670 10.47 -73.65 -30.94
N VAL A 671 10.45 -73.54 -32.27
CA VAL A 671 11.38 -74.27 -33.15
C VAL A 671 12.83 -73.86 -32.88
N LEU A 672 13.11 -72.55 -32.78
CA LEU A 672 14.44 -72.03 -32.48
C LEU A 672 14.96 -72.46 -31.11
N ASN A 673 14.09 -72.47 -30.09
CA ASN A 673 14.43 -72.91 -28.74
C ASN A 673 14.80 -74.41 -28.71
N ILE A 674 13.97 -75.27 -29.34
CA ILE A 674 14.25 -76.71 -29.45
C ILE A 674 15.54 -76.96 -30.23
N THR A 675 15.71 -76.28 -31.37
CA THR A 675 16.89 -76.45 -32.24
C THR A 675 18.16 -75.95 -31.57
N GLY A 676 18.12 -74.78 -30.92
CA GLY A 676 19.27 -74.21 -30.22
C GLY A 676 19.77 -75.08 -29.07
N GLN A 677 18.85 -75.68 -28.33
CA GLN A 677 19.15 -76.61 -27.24
C GLN A 677 19.75 -77.93 -27.74
N LEU A 678 19.21 -78.48 -28.83
CA LEU A 678 19.76 -79.67 -29.49
C LEU A 678 21.17 -79.44 -30.04
N LEU A 679 21.47 -78.24 -30.53
CA LEU A 679 22.78 -77.94 -31.13
C LEU A 679 23.87 -77.65 -30.09
N ARG A 680 23.55 -76.96 -28.99
CA ARG A 680 24.57 -76.45 -28.05
C ARG A 680 24.78 -77.30 -26.80
N PHE A 681 23.73 -77.95 -26.28
CA PHE A 681 23.76 -78.57 -24.93
C PHE A 681 23.35 -80.05 -24.90
N TYR A 682 23.31 -80.71 -26.05
CA TYR A 682 23.07 -82.16 -26.15
C TYR A 682 23.98 -83.04 -25.26
N PRO A 683 25.27 -82.71 -25.01
CA PRO A 683 26.14 -83.63 -24.28
C PRO A 683 26.00 -83.63 -22.75
N GLU A 684 25.46 -82.59 -22.10
CA GLU A 684 25.62 -82.45 -20.63
C GLU A 684 24.36 -82.70 -19.78
N GLN A 685 23.13 -82.60 -20.31
CA GLN A 685 21.88 -82.78 -19.54
C GLN A 685 20.69 -83.34 -20.36
N GLY A 686 20.95 -84.27 -21.27
CA GLY A 686 19.98 -84.70 -22.29
C GLY A 686 18.68 -85.36 -21.77
N MET A 687 18.73 -86.15 -20.69
CA MET A 687 17.60 -87.01 -20.29
C MET A 687 16.39 -86.23 -19.76
N SER A 688 16.60 -85.27 -18.87
CA SER A 688 15.51 -84.46 -18.29
C SER A 688 14.87 -83.52 -19.32
N ARG A 689 15.67 -82.94 -20.22
CA ARG A 689 15.18 -82.10 -21.33
C ARG A 689 14.43 -82.92 -22.38
N ALA A 690 14.92 -84.12 -22.70
CA ALA A 690 14.24 -85.04 -23.60
C ALA A 690 12.87 -85.45 -23.05
N LEU A 691 12.76 -85.75 -21.74
CA LEU A 691 11.48 -86.06 -21.10
C LEU A 691 10.48 -84.89 -21.19
N ILE A 692 10.92 -83.65 -20.98
CA ILE A 692 10.06 -82.46 -21.14
C ILE A 692 9.57 -82.31 -22.59
N LEU A 693 10.46 -82.52 -23.57
CA LEU A 693 10.10 -82.45 -25.00
C LEU A 693 9.15 -83.59 -25.43
N LEU A 694 9.38 -84.81 -24.93
CA LEU A 694 8.52 -85.97 -25.19
C LEU A 694 7.14 -85.78 -24.57
N GLY A 695 7.08 -85.27 -23.34
CA GLY A 695 5.83 -84.89 -22.68
C GLY A 695 5.06 -83.79 -23.43
N LEU A 696 5.77 -82.79 -23.96
CA LEU A 696 5.16 -81.77 -24.80
C LEU A 696 4.62 -82.33 -26.11
N GLY A 697 5.42 -83.15 -26.81
CA GLY A 697 5.00 -83.82 -28.05
C GLY A 697 3.76 -84.67 -27.83
N ALA A 698 3.71 -85.43 -26.72
CA ALA A 698 2.54 -86.21 -26.33
C ALA A 698 1.31 -85.32 -26.04
N SER A 699 1.51 -84.20 -25.34
CA SER A 699 0.44 -83.23 -25.04
C SER A 699 -0.15 -82.59 -26.31
N ILE A 700 0.70 -82.13 -27.24
CA ILE A 700 0.25 -81.55 -28.52
C ILE A 700 -0.51 -82.60 -29.34
N THR A 701 0.01 -83.83 -29.43
CA THR A 701 -0.63 -84.92 -30.19
C THR A 701 -1.98 -85.29 -29.58
N THR A 702 -2.04 -85.42 -28.26
CA THR A 702 -3.27 -85.70 -27.51
C THR A 702 -4.29 -84.57 -27.70
N GLY A 703 -3.85 -83.32 -27.62
CA GLY A 703 -4.68 -82.13 -27.86
C GLY A 703 -5.23 -82.08 -29.29
N MET A 704 -4.41 -82.40 -30.28
CA MET A 704 -4.83 -82.46 -31.69
C MET A 704 -5.86 -83.55 -31.92
N VAL A 705 -5.67 -84.73 -31.32
CA VAL A 705 -6.63 -85.83 -31.37
C VAL A 705 -7.95 -85.46 -30.68
N LEU A 706 -7.90 -84.84 -29.49
CA LEU A 706 -9.08 -84.35 -28.77
C LEU A 706 -9.85 -83.27 -29.54
N PHE A 707 -9.13 -82.32 -30.14
CA PHE A 707 -9.72 -81.28 -30.98
C PHE A 707 -10.38 -81.87 -32.22
N ASN A 708 -9.75 -82.88 -32.85
CA ASN A 708 -10.29 -83.52 -34.05
C ASN A 708 -11.53 -84.37 -33.72
N LEU A 709 -11.53 -85.07 -32.58
CA LEU A 709 -12.66 -85.88 -32.10
C LEU A 709 -13.86 -85.03 -31.65
N LYS A 710 -13.63 -83.86 -31.05
CA LYS A 710 -14.70 -82.96 -30.58
C LYS A 710 -14.90 -81.72 -31.46
N ARG A 711 -14.43 -81.77 -32.70
CA ARG A 711 -14.37 -80.61 -33.60
C ARG A 711 -15.71 -79.92 -33.75
N GLU A 712 -16.80 -80.66 -33.94
CA GLU A 712 -18.13 -80.08 -34.09
C GLU A 712 -18.65 -79.45 -32.80
N ALA A 713 -18.51 -80.13 -31.65
CA ALA A 713 -18.92 -79.62 -30.35
C ALA A 713 -18.14 -78.37 -29.92
N ILE A 714 -16.84 -78.32 -30.22
CA ILE A 714 -15.98 -77.17 -29.93
C ILE A 714 -16.32 -76.01 -30.87
N MET A 715 -16.49 -76.26 -32.17
CA MET A 715 -16.88 -75.23 -33.14
C MET A 715 -18.27 -74.66 -32.86
N GLN A 716 -19.18 -75.47 -32.32
CA GLN A 716 -20.51 -75.03 -31.90
C GLN A 716 -20.46 -74.18 -30.64
N ARG A 717 -19.68 -74.57 -29.61
CA ARG A 717 -19.44 -73.73 -28.42
C ARG A 717 -18.74 -72.41 -28.75
N ILE A 718 -17.78 -72.42 -29.68
CA ILE A 718 -17.12 -71.21 -30.17
C ILE A 718 -18.09 -70.34 -30.98
N ARG A 719 -19.02 -70.92 -31.75
CA ARG A 719 -20.06 -70.14 -32.44
C ARG A 719 -21.06 -69.49 -31.47
N ILE A 720 -21.42 -70.19 -30.39
CA ILE A 720 -22.33 -69.66 -29.36
C ILE A 720 -21.65 -68.54 -28.58
N THR A 721 -20.45 -68.76 -28.05
CA THR A 721 -19.67 -67.69 -27.40
C THR A 721 -19.34 -66.52 -28.34
N ARG A 722 -19.25 -66.76 -29.66
CA ARG A 722 -19.09 -65.71 -30.67
C ARG A 722 -20.36 -64.90 -30.88
N ALA A 723 -21.54 -65.51 -30.80
CA ALA A 723 -22.81 -64.79 -30.84
C ALA A 723 -22.95 -63.90 -29.59
N ASP A 724 -22.67 -64.46 -28.40
CA ASP A 724 -22.75 -63.72 -27.13
C ASP A 724 -21.75 -62.55 -27.06
N LEU A 725 -20.53 -62.71 -27.61
CA LEU A 725 -19.54 -61.62 -27.64
C LEU A 725 -19.82 -60.53 -28.68
N THR A 726 -20.58 -60.82 -29.74
CA THR A 726 -21.00 -59.80 -30.71
C THR A 726 -22.23 -59.02 -30.25
N GLU A 727 -22.95 -59.51 -29.22
CA GLU A 727 -23.94 -58.75 -28.46
C GLU A 727 -23.32 -57.82 -27.39
N TRP A 728 -22.03 -57.97 -27.09
CA TRP A 728 -21.31 -57.17 -26.07
C TRP A 728 -20.36 -56.09 -26.61
N ASP A 729 -20.00 -56.12 -27.91
CA ASP A 729 -19.34 -55.01 -28.63
C ASP A 729 -20.37 -53.99 -29.12
#